data_AF-A0A1V5XF56-F1
#
_entry.id   AF-A0A1V5XF56-F1
#
_cell.length_a   1.000
_cell.length_b   1.000
_cell.length_c   1.000
_cell.angle_alpha   90.00
_cell.angle_beta   90.00
_cell.angle_gamma   90.00
#
_symmetry.space_group_name_H-M   'P 1'
#
loop_
_entity.id
_entity.type
_entity.pdbx_description
1 polymer ?
#
loop_
_entity_poly.entity_id
_entity_poly.type
_entity_poly.pdbx_seq_one_letter_code
_entity_poly.pdbx_strand_id
1 'polypeptide(L)'
;MPRKQGSIQSLWTWLAEYFVGEAPSFWIAMVPMLILSALLFTRSLTSNYIFDEQEALLANPYVNGTKLNFADAVRRDFWGLPPDRSVGSYRPLPNFVWRGVWDGQKALTHGVNWTLQRLEPIAIQARRPAHRPGWFSWPNLAGLLIGGPALAALMIQITRAKSRRNRWATAAAAVLVGSLVASGSLGWLFTLSGGAGVAALLLLLLPVIALPTAVVGGLGLFALAILPTQPHPPVMQPWLFHWLNVLFHAANGAVLVCVVHGITRRRGLAWLTGTIFVTSAVLTEAVSGVVGIADVMGGLGASLALLSLRLPMWAMPFTVFAAVVFGLFSKESALVCIPLIPFAAFVFAPLTHERRPLRWLRGTLAFTGAAGALVLYVYLRKLWFPAPMPEELRTPLPETANLLEHGMHWFRGWFHQAPLPRDPLNNPLVDAPNIKYQTAGALRVFFRGLVQVVFPRQLSGDYSAPQEPVPQHLFEVENVLGAAAFVLIPIIAIALAIRAWWIERRVFRLLCGSTGRSRKELDPNLARLRLPMLGMLGAVGLMWVVVAYFPHSNIPVLLPTVRAERFWYFPVIGSSLALAAGFTWLYESTRQRWHGALAVGICAAFLTFQAARARTHAFHYADDLAFWDATRKAVPRSAKAHLNYSVMWGARGRLDIRLHANKEALALAPSWPMAYIYLGDTLCRLHRPEEAWPYYQQGFEKAPGDPNLIALSLQCLWDEVALEDHRDELLTMSKKHPGSWLEYLVNDIFNHGEENNGVDPKYRPRGYNEGPRE
;
A
#
# COMPACT_ATOMS: atom_id res chain seq x y z
N MET A 1 40.05 39.90 -11.21
CA MET A 1 38.84 39.62 -10.42
C MET A 1 38.27 38.28 -10.86
N PRO A 2 38.08 37.28 -9.98
CA PRO A 2 37.36 36.07 -10.35
C PRO A 2 35.86 36.39 -10.44
N ARG A 3 35.25 36.11 -11.60
CA ARG A 3 33.79 36.17 -11.80
C ARG A 3 33.14 35.28 -10.74
N LYS A 4 32.33 35.88 -9.85
CA LYS A 4 31.36 35.14 -9.04
C LYS A 4 30.44 34.40 -10.01
N GLN A 5 30.65 33.09 -10.21
CA GLN A 5 29.68 32.24 -10.87
C GLN A 5 28.35 32.38 -10.12
N GLY A 6 27.28 32.74 -10.84
CA GLY A 6 25.97 32.98 -10.24
C GLY A 6 25.45 31.73 -9.52
N SER A 7 24.75 31.92 -8.40
CA SER A 7 24.24 30.84 -7.54
C SER A 7 23.43 29.78 -8.31
N ILE A 8 22.70 30.19 -9.35
CA ILE A 8 21.91 29.30 -10.21
C ILE A 8 22.80 28.37 -11.04
N GLN A 9 23.90 28.88 -11.63
CA GLN A 9 24.84 28.05 -12.38
C GLN A 9 25.51 27.03 -11.47
N SER A 10 25.87 27.42 -10.24
CA SER A 10 26.45 26.49 -9.26
C SER A 10 25.47 25.39 -8.80
N LEU A 11 24.16 25.68 -8.77
CA LEU A 11 23.12 24.70 -8.46
C LEU A 11 22.95 23.69 -9.60
N TRP A 12 22.90 24.16 -10.86
CA TRP A 12 22.79 23.26 -12.02
C TRP A 12 23.99 22.34 -12.17
N THR A 13 25.20 22.85 -11.97
CA THR A 13 26.41 22.01 -11.98
C THR A 13 26.37 20.98 -10.86
N TRP A 14 25.94 21.36 -9.66
CA TRP A 14 25.79 20.41 -8.54
C TRP A 14 24.73 19.34 -8.83
N LEU A 15 23.57 19.72 -9.37
CA LEU A 15 22.53 18.76 -9.77
C LEU A 15 23.02 17.81 -10.85
N ALA A 16 23.70 18.32 -11.87
CA ALA A 16 24.30 17.49 -12.91
C ALA A 16 25.34 16.52 -12.33
N GLU A 17 26.23 16.98 -11.45
CA GLU A 17 27.20 16.14 -10.75
C GLU A 17 26.53 15.08 -9.88
N TYR A 18 25.43 15.41 -9.20
CA TYR A 18 24.70 14.47 -8.36
C TYR A 18 24.11 13.31 -9.16
N PHE A 19 23.41 13.60 -10.27
CA PHE A 19 22.74 12.57 -11.06
C PHE A 19 23.67 11.87 -12.06
N VAL A 20 24.66 12.59 -12.60
CA VAL A 20 25.53 12.11 -13.68
C VAL A 20 26.92 11.76 -13.18
N GLY A 21 27.45 12.43 -12.14
CA GLY A 21 28.83 12.29 -11.66
C GLY A 21 29.03 11.15 -10.66
N GLU A 22 28.16 11.02 -9.66
CA GLU A 22 28.25 9.97 -8.63
C GLU A 22 27.52 8.67 -9.02
N ALA A 23 28.01 7.52 -8.55
CA ALA A 23 27.29 6.26 -8.69
C ALA A 23 26.16 6.21 -7.65
N PRO A 24 24.91 5.92 -8.04
CA PRO A 24 23.79 5.93 -7.11
C PRO A 24 23.92 4.78 -6.11
N SER A 25 24.28 5.13 -4.87
CA SER A 25 24.06 4.28 -3.70
C SER A 25 22.61 4.37 -3.24
N PHE A 26 22.18 3.48 -2.34
CA PHE A 26 20.81 3.52 -1.81
C PHE A 26 20.49 4.89 -1.19
N TRP A 27 21.40 5.45 -0.39
CA TRP A 27 21.20 6.74 0.25
C TRP A 27 21.15 7.92 -0.70
N ILE A 28 21.97 7.89 -1.75
CA ILE A 28 21.94 8.88 -2.82
C ILE A 28 20.62 8.74 -3.60
N ALA A 29 20.16 7.53 -3.88
CA ALA A 29 18.90 7.33 -4.58
C ALA A 29 17.67 7.67 -3.72
N MET A 30 17.73 7.44 -2.41
CA MET A 30 16.63 7.64 -1.49
C MET A 30 16.17 9.09 -1.42
N VAL A 31 17.09 10.05 -1.42
CA VAL A 31 16.76 11.48 -1.28
C VAL A 31 15.84 11.99 -2.41
N PRO A 32 16.20 11.90 -3.70
CA PRO A 32 15.32 12.37 -4.78
C PRO A 32 14.06 11.51 -4.92
N MET A 33 14.12 10.20 -4.65
CA MET A 33 12.93 9.35 -4.67
C MET A 33 11.95 9.74 -3.55
N LEU A 34 12.45 10.06 -2.35
CA LEU A 34 11.61 10.50 -1.23
C LEU A 34 11.01 11.88 -1.49
N ILE A 35 11.81 12.83 -1.99
CA ILE A 35 11.30 14.16 -2.35
C ILE A 35 10.18 14.01 -3.40
N LEU A 36 10.40 13.21 -4.44
CA LEU A 36 9.42 13.01 -5.49
C LEU A 36 8.16 12.30 -4.97
N SER A 37 8.31 11.19 -4.24
CA SER A 37 7.17 10.48 -3.64
C SER A 37 6.38 11.37 -2.68
N ALA A 38 7.05 12.15 -1.83
CA ALA A 38 6.40 13.07 -0.91
C ALA A 38 5.66 14.19 -1.64
N LEU A 39 6.26 14.78 -2.68
CA LEU A 39 5.59 15.81 -3.47
C LEU A 39 4.33 15.28 -4.16
N LEU A 40 4.34 14.02 -4.61
CA LEU A 40 3.28 13.45 -5.44
C LEU A 40 2.17 12.78 -4.62
N PHE A 41 2.51 12.03 -3.58
CA PHE A 41 1.55 11.15 -2.90
C PHE A 41 1.14 11.61 -1.52
N THR A 42 1.84 12.59 -0.94
CA THR A 42 1.50 13.10 0.37
C THR A 42 0.14 13.80 0.35
N ARG A 43 -0.77 13.35 1.22
CA ARG A 43 -2.12 13.93 1.40
C ARG A 43 -2.09 15.25 2.19
N SER A 44 -3.25 15.78 2.58
CA SER A 44 -3.31 16.94 3.48
C SER A 44 -2.83 16.58 4.89
N LEU A 45 -2.16 17.50 5.60
CA LEU A 45 -1.83 17.32 7.02
C LEU A 45 -3.08 17.24 7.90
N THR A 46 -4.20 17.79 7.45
CA THR A 46 -5.50 17.81 8.14
C THR A 46 -6.41 16.64 7.74
N SER A 47 -5.86 15.60 7.10
CA SER A 47 -6.68 14.48 6.60
C SER A 47 -7.26 13.66 7.75
N ASN A 48 -8.55 13.32 7.66
CA ASN A 48 -9.22 12.40 8.59
C ASN A 48 -8.95 10.93 8.22
N TYR A 49 -9.56 10.00 8.95
CA TYR A 49 -9.52 8.57 8.61
C TYR A 49 -10.48 8.30 7.44
N ILE A 50 -9.93 7.88 6.31
CA ILE A 50 -10.66 7.74 5.05
C ILE A 50 -10.87 6.26 4.76
N PHE A 51 -12.06 5.87 4.28
CA PHE A 51 -12.31 4.52 3.75
C PHE A 51 -11.87 3.41 4.73
N ASP A 52 -11.15 2.40 4.24
CA ASP A 52 -10.65 1.25 5.02
C ASP A 52 -9.69 1.63 6.17
N GLU A 53 -9.22 2.88 6.28
CA GLU A 53 -8.35 3.32 7.38
C GLU A 53 -9.05 3.26 8.74
N GLN A 54 -10.37 3.47 8.76
CA GLN A 54 -11.17 3.36 9.98
C GLN A 54 -11.17 1.92 10.50
N GLU A 55 -11.41 0.95 9.61
CA GLU A 55 -11.40 -0.47 9.96
C GLU A 55 -10.00 -0.96 10.31
N ALA A 56 -8.99 -0.56 9.53
CA ALA A 56 -7.61 -0.99 9.70
C ALA A 56 -6.94 -0.47 10.99
N LEU A 57 -7.33 0.71 11.47
CA LEU A 57 -6.68 1.36 12.61
C LEU A 57 -7.61 1.52 13.82
N LEU A 58 -8.79 2.13 13.65
CA LEU A 58 -9.67 2.48 14.77
C LEU A 58 -10.46 1.26 15.28
N ALA A 59 -11.05 0.50 14.36
CA ALA A 59 -11.85 -0.68 14.69
C ALA A 59 -11.00 -1.95 14.87
N ASN A 60 -9.75 -1.93 14.41
CA ASN A 60 -8.86 -3.08 14.49
C ASN A 60 -8.54 -3.44 15.96
N PRO A 61 -9.00 -4.61 16.44
CA PRO A 61 -8.85 -5.00 17.84
C PRO A 61 -7.40 -5.31 18.22
N TYR A 62 -6.52 -5.58 17.25
CA TYR A 62 -5.09 -5.76 17.49
C TYR A 62 -4.35 -4.43 17.53
N VAL A 63 -4.61 -3.51 16.59
CA VAL A 63 -3.90 -2.22 16.53
C VAL A 63 -4.32 -1.31 17.67
N ASN A 64 -5.62 -1.16 17.94
CA ASN A 64 -6.11 -0.24 18.95
C ASN A 64 -6.37 -0.90 20.32
N GLY A 65 -6.74 -2.18 20.35
CA GLY A 65 -7.21 -2.86 21.57
C GLY A 65 -6.14 -3.07 22.66
N THR A 66 -6.58 -3.27 23.89
CA THR A 66 -5.71 -3.53 25.06
C THR A 66 -5.64 -5.01 25.46
N LYS A 67 -6.47 -5.86 24.85
CA LYS A 67 -6.62 -7.27 25.23
C LYS A 67 -5.57 -8.21 24.61
N LEU A 68 -4.85 -7.76 23.58
CA LEU A 68 -3.91 -8.58 22.81
C LEU A 68 -2.47 -8.10 23.02
N ASN A 69 -1.54 -9.06 23.07
CA ASN A 69 -0.12 -8.79 23.19
C ASN A 69 0.48 -8.46 21.82
N PHE A 70 1.63 -7.80 21.81
CA PHE A 70 2.32 -7.45 20.55
C PHE A 70 2.57 -8.68 19.67
N ALA A 71 2.97 -9.82 20.26
CA ALA A 71 3.23 -11.06 19.55
C ALA A 71 1.98 -11.71 18.90
N ASP A 72 0.77 -11.33 19.33
CA ASP A 72 -0.46 -11.93 18.79
C ASP A 72 -0.75 -11.53 17.34
N ALA A 73 0.02 -10.59 16.75
CA ALA A 73 -0.10 -10.21 15.34
C ALA A 73 -0.05 -11.41 14.39
N VAL A 74 0.77 -12.43 14.69
CA VAL A 74 0.89 -13.63 13.84
C VAL A 74 -0.33 -14.55 13.90
N ARG A 75 -1.22 -14.34 14.88
CA ARG A 75 -2.48 -15.09 15.08
C ARG A 75 -3.70 -14.30 14.61
N ARG A 76 -3.48 -13.13 14.00
CA ARG A 76 -4.54 -12.25 13.49
C ARG A 76 -4.32 -12.00 12.01
N ASP A 77 -5.41 -11.74 11.31
CA ASP A 77 -5.31 -11.18 9.98
C ASP A 77 -5.02 -9.67 10.03
N PHE A 78 -4.88 -9.06 8.86
CA PHE A 78 -4.59 -7.64 8.66
C PHE A 78 -5.60 -6.69 9.34
N TRP A 79 -6.84 -7.14 9.55
CA TRP A 79 -7.90 -6.36 10.20
C TRP A 79 -8.01 -6.66 11.71
N GLY A 80 -7.13 -7.50 12.25
CA GLY A 80 -7.13 -7.91 13.64
C GLY A 80 -8.08 -9.07 13.95
N LEU A 81 -8.65 -9.72 12.93
CA LEU A 81 -9.63 -10.79 13.10
C LEU A 81 -8.95 -12.16 13.30
N PRO A 82 -9.60 -13.08 14.03
CA PRO A 82 -9.13 -14.47 14.14
C PRO A 82 -9.35 -15.26 12.83
N PRO A 83 -8.72 -16.45 12.67
CA PRO A 83 -8.75 -17.21 11.42
C PRO A 83 -10.14 -17.58 10.89
N ASP A 84 -11.09 -17.85 11.78
CA ASP A 84 -12.48 -18.20 11.48
C ASP A 84 -13.30 -17.03 10.92
N ARG A 85 -12.86 -15.79 11.17
CA ARG A 85 -13.53 -14.57 10.70
C ARG A 85 -12.74 -13.80 9.64
N SER A 86 -11.63 -14.37 9.18
CA SER A 86 -10.75 -13.68 8.25
C SER A 86 -11.29 -13.69 6.83
N VAL A 87 -11.02 -12.61 6.11
CA VAL A 87 -11.34 -12.43 4.68
C VAL A 87 -10.15 -12.74 3.76
N GLY A 88 -9.19 -13.55 4.24
CA GLY A 88 -8.03 -13.98 3.44
C GLY A 88 -6.89 -12.95 3.37
N SER A 89 -6.65 -12.21 4.45
CA SER A 89 -5.63 -11.14 4.51
C SER A 89 -4.58 -11.38 5.59
N TYR A 90 -3.78 -12.43 5.48
CA TYR A 90 -2.77 -12.79 6.49
C TYR A 90 -1.45 -12.05 6.29
N ARG A 91 -1.23 -10.98 7.06
CA ARG A 91 -0.13 -10.01 6.86
C ARG A 91 0.43 -9.49 8.20
N PRO A 92 1.16 -10.31 8.97
CA PRO A 92 1.58 -9.92 10.32
C PRO A 92 2.59 -8.78 10.35
N LEU A 93 3.46 -8.61 9.33
CA LEU A 93 4.46 -7.55 9.33
C LEU A 93 3.84 -6.14 9.32
N PRO A 94 2.88 -5.83 8.43
CA PRO A 94 2.09 -4.60 8.52
C PRO A 94 1.45 -4.36 9.88
N ASN A 95 0.85 -5.39 10.50
CA ASN A 95 0.23 -5.27 11.81
C ASN A 95 1.25 -4.85 12.88
N PHE A 96 2.44 -5.47 12.90
CA PHE A 96 3.50 -5.07 13.83
C PHE A 96 3.93 -3.61 13.65
N VAL A 97 4.05 -3.16 12.40
CA VAL A 97 4.37 -1.77 12.08
C VAL A 97 3.27 -0.84 12.59
N TRP A 98 2.01 -1.12 12.27
CA TRP A 98 0.88 -0.30 12.71
C TRP A 98 0.74 -0.24 14.22
N ARG A 99 0.84 -1.39 14.91
CA ARG A 99 0.77 -1.41 16.37
C ARG A 99 1.92 -0.61 16.99
N GLY A 100 3.14 -0.76 16.46
CA GLY A 100 4.29 0.02 16.93
C GLY A 100 4.12 1.53 16.73
N VAL A 101 3.59 1.95 15.59
CA VAL A 101 3.29 3.37 15.30
C VAL A 101 2.20 3.90 16.22
N TRP A 102 1.13 3.12 16.39
CA TRP A 102 0.00 3.45 17.25
C TRP A 102 0.43 3.63 18.71
N ASP A 103 1.17 2.66 19.26
CA ASP A 103 1.68 2.73 20.62
C ASP A 103 2.72 3.85 20.78
N GLY A 104 3.55 4.10 19.77
CA GLY A 104 4.49 5.22 19.73
C GLY A 104 3.78 6.58 19.76
N GLN A 105 2.70 6.74 18.99
CA GLN A 105 1.90 7.96 18.98
C GLN A 105 1.17 8.16 20.31
N LYS A 106 0.64 7.10 20.93
CA LYS A 106 0.10 7.13 22.31
C LYS A 106 1.14 7.61 23.31
N ALA A 107 2.34 7.02 23.30
CA ALA A 107 3.39 7.41 24.24
C ALA A 107 3.81 8.88 24.09
N LEU A 108 3.98 9.36 22.86
CA LEU A 108 4.31 10.75 22.55
C LEU A 108 3.22 11.72 23.03
N THR A 109 1.96 11.43 22.70
CA THR A 109 0.84 12.31 23.08
C THR A 109 0.61 12.34 24.59
N HIS A 110 0.74 11.21 25.29
CA HIS A 110 0.74 11.18 26.75
C HIS A 110 1.89 11.98 27.35
N GLY A 111 3.10 11.87 26.79
CA GLY A 111 4.27 12.64 27.23
C GLY A 111 4.05 14.14 27.08
N VAL A 112 3.54 14.60 25.93
CA VAL A 112 3.22 16.00 25.67
C VAL A 112 2.15 16.52 26.63
N ASN A 113 1.05 15.79 26.81
CA ASN A 113 -0.03 16.18 27.72
C ASN A 113 0.45 16.26 29.17
N TRP A 114 1.26 15.30 29.62
CA TRP A 114 1.88 15.32 30.95
C TRP A 114 2.78 16.55 31.14
N THR A 115 3.56 16.93 30.13
CA THR A 115 4.39 18.13 30.17
C THR A 115 3.53 19.39 30.23
N LEU A 116 2.49 19.49 29.39
CA LEU A 116 1.58 20.63 29.36
C LEU A 116 0.85 20.82 30.69
N GLN A 117 0.31 19.74 31.29
CA GLN A 117 -0.33 19.78 32.61
C GLN A 117 0.60 20.26 33.72
N ARG A 118 1.92 20.02 33.62
CA ARG A 118 2.91 20.54 34.58
C ARG A 118 3.29 22.00 34.32
N LEU A 119 3.18 22.46 33.09
CA LEU A 119 3.48 23.84 32.70
C LEU A 119 2.28 24.77 32.89
N GLU A 120 1.05 24.26 32.80
CA GLU A 120 -0.19 25.03 32.91
C GLU A 120 -0.32 25.80 34.26
N PRO A 121 -0.01 25.23 35.44
CA PRO A 121 0.00 25.97 36.70
C PRO A 121 1.05 27.10 36.72
N ILE A 122 2.18 26.89 36.05
CA ILE A 122 3.29 27.86 35.95
C ILE A 122 2.90 29.02 35.03
N ALA A 123 2.23 28.73 33.91
CA ALA A 123 1.70 29.72 32.98
C ALA A 123 0.55 30.54 33.60
N ILE A 124 -0.30 29.91 34.41
CA ILE A 124 -1.38 30.58 35.15
C ILE A 124 -0.81 31.46 36.27
N GLN A 125 0.25 31.03 36.97
CA GLN A 125 0.97 31.87 37.94
C GLN A 125 1.63 33.08 37.27
N ALA A 126 2.18 32.93 36.06
CA ALA A 126 2.76 34.03 35.29
C ALA A 126 1.71 35.04 34.76
N ARG A 127 0.42 34.67 34.71
CA ARG A 127 -0.69 35.55 34.28
C ARG A 127 -1.35 36.34 35.41
N ARG A 128 -0.97 36.15 36.68
CA ARG A 128 -1.42 37.03 37.78
C ARG A 128 -0.61 38.33 37.77
N PRO A 129 -1.24 39.51 37.78
CA PRO A 129 -0.50 40.77 37.80
C PRO A 129 0.04 41.01 39.22
N ALA A 130 1.30 40.67 39.45
CA ALA A 130 2.01 41.07 40.66
C ALA A 130 3.28 41.85 40.28
N HIS A 131 3.25 43.13 40.67
CA HIS A 131 4.29 44.16 40.74
C HIS A 131 5.76 43.81 40.42
N ARG A 132 6.35 44.66 39.55
CA ARG A 132 7.76 45.08 39.33
C ARG A 132 8.86 43.99 39.19
N PRO A 133 9.82 44.19 38.27
CA PRO A 133 10.68 43.12 37.77
C PRO A 133 11.86 42.86 38.72
N GLY A 134 11.85 41.70 39.37
CA GLY A 134 13.04 41.11 40.00
C GLY A 134 13.65 40.08 39.05
N TRP A 135 14.92 40.21 38.72
CA TRP A 135 15.68 39.20 38.01
C TRP A 135 15.71 37.88 38.81
N PHE A 136 15.63 36.76 38.09
CA PHE A 136 15.64 35.35 38.54
C PHE A 136 14.27 34.67 38.77
N SER A 137 13.75 34.05 37.70
CA SER A 137 12.86 32.89 37.79
C SER A 137 13.56 31.65 37.22
N TRP A 138 14.02 30.78 38.12
CA TRP A 138 14.80 29.57 37.86
C TRP A 138 14.15 28.44 37.02
N PRO A 139 12.83 28.35 36.76
CA PRO A 139 12.27 27.28 35.92
C PRO A 139 12.67 27.35 34.44
N ASN A 140 12.97 28.56 33.92
CA ASN A 140 13.43 28.73 32.53
C ASN A 140 14.90 28.32 32.34
N LEU A 141 15.69 28.29 33.41
CA LEU A 141 17.09 27.85 33.35
C LEU A 141 17.21 26.33 33.32
N ALA A 142 16.31 25.55 33.93
CA ALA A 142 16.43 24.09 33.95
C ALA A 142 16.20 23.45 32.57
N GLY A 143 15.24 23.96 31.78
CA GLY A 143 15.04 23.54 30.39
C GLY A 143 16.22 23.92 29.47
N LEU A 144 16.85 25.07 29.73
CA LEU A 144 18.05 25.52 29.03
C LEU A 144 19.32 24.80 29.51
N LEU A 145 19.40 24.37 30.78
CA LEU A 145 20.55 23.69 31.38
C LEU A 145 20.58 22.19 31.09
N ILE A 146 19.46 21.56 30.76
CA ILE A 146 19.42 20.14 30.38
C ILE A 146 19.59 19.97 28.86
N GLY A 147 19.06 20.89 28.03
CA GLY A 147 19.23 20.85 26.57
C GLY A 147 20.41 21.66 26.02
N GLY A 148 20.76 22.77 26.67
CA GLY A 148 21.74 23.75 26.19
C GLY A 148 23.19 23.29 26.24
N PRO A 149 23.69 22.65 27.31
CA PRO A 149 25.07 22.16 27.36
C PRO A 149 25.36 21.04 26.34
N ALA A 150 24.36 20.18 26.08
CA ALA A 150 24.46 19.15 25.05
C ALA A 150 24.49 19.74 23.63
N LEU A 151 23.62 20.72 23.34
CA LEU A 151 23.63 21.47 22.08
C LEU A 151 24.90 22.31 21.89
N ALA A 152 25.42 22.93 22.96
CA ALA A 152 26.61 23.76 22.94
C ALA A 152 27.90 22.94 22.77
N ALA A 153 28.07 21.85 23.54
CA ALA A 153 29.20 20.92 23.37
C ALA A 153 29.26 20.33 21.95
N LEU A 154 28.08 20.15 21.35
CA LEU A 154 27.92 19.53 20.06
C LEU A 154 28.07 20.52 18.89
N MET A 155 27.64 21.78 19.05
CA MET A 155 27.99 22.89 18.16
C MET A 155 29.51 23.16 18.15
N ILE A 156 30.17 23.00 19.30
CA ILE A 156 31.64 23.08 19.41
C ILE A 156 32.32 21.91 18.66
N GLN A 157 31.74 20.71 18.65
CA GLN A 157 32.28 19.58 17.87
C GLN A 157 31.99 19.68 16.36
N ILE A 158 30.81 20.18 15.95
CA ILE A 158 30.46 20.43 14.55
C ILE A 158 31.38 21.49 13.94
N THR A 159 31.70 22.54 14.69
CA THR A 159 32.61 23.62 14.25
C THR A 159 34.07 23.17 14.19
N ARG A 160 34.48 22.19 15.01
CA ARG A 160 35.85 21.64 15.02
C ARG A 160 36.08 20.47 14.04
N ALA A 161 35.02 19.91 13.43
CA ALA A 161 35.15 18.81 12.48
C ALA A 161 35.72 19.27 11.12
N LYS A 162 36.95 18.80 10.81
CA LYS A 162 37.73 19.21 9.62
C LYS A 162 37.16 18.74 8.26
N SER A 163 36.29 17.73 8.23
CA SER A 163 35.70 17.17 7.00
C SER A 163 34.17 17.38 6.94
N ARG A 164 33.63 17.76 5.77
CA ARG A 164 32.17 17.92 5.53
C ARG A 164 31.39 16.65 5.86
N ARG A 165 31.97 15.46 5.64
CA ARG A 165 31.33 14.16 5.94
C ARG A 165 31.17 13.94 7.44
N ASN A 166 32.12 14.41 8.25
CA ASN A 166 32.05 14.29 9.70
C ASN A 166 31.02 15.26 10.29
N ARG A 167 30.92 16.49 9.77
CA ARG A 167 29.91 17.47 10.26
C ARG A 167 28.47 16.96 10.13
N TRP A 168 28.14 16.30 9.01
CA TRP A 168 26.81 15.72 8.82
C TRP A 168 26.57 14.49 9.70
N ALA A 169 27.59 13.65 9.91
CA ALA A 169 27.49 12.51 10.83
C ALA A 169 27.30 12.96 12.29
N THR A 170 28.02 14.01 12.74
CA THR A 170 27.89 14.56 14.09
C THR A 170 26.56 15.29 14.29
N ALA A 171 26.07 16.01 13.27
CA ALA A 171 24.75 16.65 13.31
C ALA A 171 23.59 15.64 13.31
N ALA A 172 23.69 14.57 12.53
CA ALA A 172 22.70 13.49 12.53
C ALA A 172 22.68 12.72 13.86
N ALA A 173 23.85 12.41 14.44
CA ALA A 173 23.95 11.77 15.76
C ALA A 173 23.35 12.65 16.88
N ALA A 174 23.43 13.97 16.75
CA ALA A 174 22.89 14.91 17.72
C ALA A 174 21.36 14.96 17.73
N VAL A 175 20.76 14.99 16.56
CA VAL A 175 19.30 14.92 16.39
C VAL A 175 18.79 13.57 16.89
N LEU A 176 19.56 12.50 16.69
CA LEU A 176 19.25 11.16 17.19
C LEU A 176 19.23 11.10 18.71
N VAL A 177 20.29 11.55 19.37
CA VAL A 177 20.43 11.52 20.84
C VAL A 177 19.41 12.47 21.48
N GLY A 178 19.19 13.66 20.90
CA GLY A 178 18.16 14.58 21.37
C GLY A 178 16.75 14.00 21.30
N SER A 179 16.43 13.27 20.23
CA SER A 179 15.11 12.63 20.05
C SER A 179 14.93 11.37 20.90
N LEU A 180 15.99 10.58 21.12
CA LEU A 180 15.99 9.38 21.97
C LEU A 180 15.90 9.72 23.46
N VAL A 181 16.49 10.84 23.88
CA VAL A 181 16.43 11.33 25.27
C VAL A 181 15.09 12.00 25.54
N ALA A 182 14.54 12.78 24.60
CA ALA A 182 13.24 13.43 24.74
C ALA A 182 12.04 12.45 24.76
N SER A 183 12.20 11.24 24.21
CA SER A 183 11.15 10.22 24.11
C SER A 183 11.19 9.16 25.22
N GLY A 184 12.11 9.25 26.19
CA GLY A 184 12.25 8.28 27.29
C GLY A 184 12.57 6.83 26.87
N SER A 185 12.88 6.59 25.59
CA SER A 185 12.89 5.26 24.97
C SER A 185 14.16 4.44 25.23
N LEU A 186 15.18 5.04 25.86
CA LEU A 186 16.45 4.37 26.19
C LEU A 186 16.33 3.37 27.35
N GLY A 187 15.40 3.58 28.29
CA GLY A 187 15.24 2.70 29.46
C GLY A 187 14.63 1.33 29.13
N TRP A 188 13.84 1.25 28.05
CA TRP A 188 13.08 0.06 27.68
C TRP A 188 13.86 -0.94 26.80
N LEU A 189 14.88 -0.47 26.08
CA LEU A 189 15.68 -1.29 25.16
C LEU A 189 16.83 -2.04 25.84
N PHE A 190 17.27 -1.61 27.02
CA PHE A 190 18.36 -2.25 27.75
C PHE A 190 17.93 -3.48 28.56
N THR A 191 16.64 -3.66 28.82
CA THR A 191 16.13 -4.67 29.77
C THR A 191 15.79 -6.02 29.15
N LEU A 192 15.70 -6.17 27.83
CA LEU A 192 15.07 -7.36 27.21
C LEU A 192 15.96 -8.29 26.37
N SER A 193 17.19 -7.95 25.98
CA SER A 193 17.99 -8.90 25.17
C SER A 193 19.48 -8.58 25.14
N GLY A 194 20.30 -9.47 25.70
CA GLY A 194 21.77 -9.36 25.77
C GLY A 194 22.44 -8.74 24.53
N GLY A 195 23.25 -7.72 24.79
CA GLY A 195 23.49 -6.58 23.89
C GLY A 195 24.40 -6.76 22.67
N ALA A 196 24.85 -7.97 22.29
CA ALA A 196 25.85 -8.08 21.20
C ALA A 196 25.24 -8.31 19.80
N GLY A 197 24.23 -9.18 19.67
CA GLY A 197 23.63 -9.52 18.37
C GLY A 197 22.59 -8.51 17.88
N VAL A 198 21.81 -7.96 18.80
CA VAL A 198 20.77 -6.96 18.50
C VAL A 198 21.40 -5.61 18.20
N ALA A 199 22.52 -5.25 18.86
CA ALA A 199 23.28 -4.04 18.54
C ALA A 199 23.86 -4.08 17.13
N ALA A 200 24.33 -5.24 16.63
CA ALA A 200 24.86 -5.35 15.28
C ALA A 200 23.76 -5.18 14.20
N LEU A 201 22.58 -5.76 14.42
CA LEU A 201 21.42 -5.60 13.53
C LEU A 201 20.86 -4.18 13.59
N LEU A 202 20.75 -3.59 14.79
CA LEU A 202 20.34 -2.20 15.00
C LEU A 202 21.36 -1.22 14.44
N LEU A 203 22.67 -1.46 14.55
CA LEU A 203 23.71 -0.59 13.98
C LEU A 203 23.76 -0.64 12.45
N LEU A 204 23.41 -1.78 11.84
CA LEU A 204 23.23 -1.92 10.39
C LEU A 204 21.94 -1.25 9.89
N LEU A 205 20.88 -1.28 10.70
CA LEU A 205 19.62 -0.62 10.44
C LEU A 205 19.60 0.84 10.90
N LEU A 206 20.54 1.29 11.73
CA LEU A 206 20.53 2.62 12.35
C LEU A 206 20.62 3.70 11.28
N PRO A 207 21.52 3.67 10.28
CA PRO A 207 21.48 4.65 9.18
C PRO A 207 20.22 4.52 8.33
N VAL A 208 19.66 3.29 8.26
CA VAL A 208 18.45 2.93 7.50
C VAL A 208 17.18 3.52 8.11
N ILE A 209 17.15 3.56 9.44
CA ILE A 209 16.04 4.03 10.25
C ILE A 209 16.24 5.50 10.60
N ALA A 210 17.46 5.94 10.95
CA ALA A 210 17.82 7.25 11.50
C ALA A 210 17.55 8.43 10.58
N LEU A 211 17.90 8.33 9.30
CA LEU A 211 17.76 9.48 8.39
C LEU A 211 16.28 9.73 8.05
N PRO A 212 15.46 8.69 7.77
CA PRO A 212 14.01 8.83 7.74
C PRO A 212 13.43 9.23 9.09
N THR A 213 13.78 8.59 10.21
CA THR A 213 13.20 8.92 11.53
C THR A 213 13.61 10.28 12.08
N ALA A 214 14.72 10.87 11.68
CA ALA A 214 15.07 12.24 12.06
C ALA A 214 14.26 13.28 11.27
N VAL A 215 14.04 13.04 9.97
CA VAL A 215 13.22 13.93 9.11
C VAL A 215 11.72 13.72 9.38
N VAL A 216 11.28 12.47 9.51
CA VAL A 216 9.91 12.05 9.87
C VAL A 216 9.62 12.33 11.33
N GLY A 217 10.59 12.16 12.23
CA GLY A 217 10.47 12.55 13.63
C GLY A 217 10.43 14.07 13.79
N GLY A 218 11.24 14.82 13.02
CA GLY A 218 11.18 16.29 12.99
C GLY A 218 9.87 16.82 12.43
N LEU A 219 9.39 16.29 11.29
CA LEU A 219 8.10 16.66 10.69
C LEU A 219 6.90 16.13 11.49
N GLY A 220 7.02 14.96 12.11
CA GLY A 220 6.03 14.35 12.98
C GLY A 220 5.89 15.10 14.29
N LEU A 221 7.00 15.50 14.92
CA LEU A 221 7.01 16.38 16.09
C LEU A 221 6.50 17.79 15.73
N PHE A 222 6.81 18.30 14.53
CA PHE A 222 6.27 19.58 14.05
C PHE A 222 4.76 19.51 13.80
N ALA A 223 4.26 18.43 13.19
CA ALA A 223 2.83 18.20 12.99
C ALA A 223 2.10 18.00 14.33
N LEU A 224 2.70 17.26 15.27
CA LEU A 224 2.19 17.07 16.63
C LEU A 224 2.18 18.40 17.44
N ALA A 225 3.15 19.28 17.22
CA ALA A 225 3.26 20.58 17.89
C ALA A 225 2.25 21.64 17.39
N ILE A 226 1.61 21.42 16.24
CA ILE A 226 0.60 22.31 15.66
C ILE A 226 -0.83 21.85 16.02
N LEU A 227 -0.99 20.68 16.66
CA LEU A 227 -2.31 20.18 17.04
C LEU A 227 -2.93 21.01 18.18
N PRO A 228 -4.20 21.42 18.07
CA PRO A 228 -4.91 22.04 19.17
C PRO A 228 -4.99 21.06 20.35
N THR A 229 -4.59 21.53 21.53
CA THR A 229 -4.68 20.79 22.79
C THR A 229 -6.16 20.58 23.14
N GLN A 230 -6.75 19.46 22.73
CA GLN A 230 -8.10 19.09 23.10
C GLN A 230 -8.11 18.33 24.45
N PRO A 231 -9.09 18.55 25.34
CA PRO A 231 -9.17 17.95 26.67
C PRO A 231 -9.57 16.45 26.68
N HIS A 232 -9.61 15.79 25.52
CA HIS A 232 -10.10 14.43 25.29
C HIS A 232 -8.96 13.48 24.86
N PRO A 233 -9.12 12.13 24.91
CA PRO A 233 -8.02 11.19 24.67
C PRO A 233 -7.30 11.47 23.35
N PRO A 234 -6.00 11.13 23.26
CA PRO A 234 -5.16 11.58 22.15
C PRO A 234 -5.79 11.17 20.81
N VAL A 235 -6.17 12.17 20.02
CA VAL A 235 -6.69 11.95 18.66
C VAL A 235 -5.55 11.33 17.86
N MET A 236 -5.66 10.03 17.60
CA MET A 236 -4.71 9.34 16.74
C MET A 236 -4.88 9.93 15.34
N GLN A 237 -3.76 10.13 14.65
CA GLN A 237 -3.71 10.85 13.38
C GLN A 237 -3.25 9.87 12.32
N PRO A 238 -4.00 9.70 11.22
CA PRO A 238 -3.65 8.70 10.22
C PRO A 238 -2.46 9.15 9.35
N TRP A 239 -2.00 10.40 9.52
CA TRP A 239 -0.87 10.99 8.80
C TRP A 239 0.44 10.19 8.89
N LEU A 240 0.84 9.79 10.10
CA LEU A 240 2.12 9.09 10.30
C LEU A 240 2.10 7.71 9.61
N PHE A 241 0.97 7.02 9.69
CA PHE A 241 0.75 5.75 9.00
C PHE A 241 0.86 5.92 7.48
N HIS A 242 0.28 7.00 6.94
CA HIS A 242 0.36 7.32 5.52
C HIS A 242 1.82 7.63 5.09
N TRP A 243 2.57 8.37 5.89
CA TRP A 243 3.97 8.70 5.56
C TRP A 243 4.90 7.49 5.52
N LEU A 244 4.59 6.43 6.27
CA LEU A 244 5.32 5.17 6.12
C LEU A 244 5.14 4.58 4.73
N ASN A 245 3.95 4.69 4.13
CA ASN A 245 3.71 4.23 2.76
C ASN A 245 4.55 5.03 1.77
N VAL A 246 4.58 6.36 1.90
CA VAL A 246 5.42 7.26 1.08
C VAL A 246 6.91 6.89 1.21
N LEU A 247 7.37 6.62 2.43
CA LEU A 247 8.76 6.24 2.72
C LEU A 247 9.11 4.88 2.08
N PHE A 248 8.29 3.85 2.28
CA PHE A 248 8.52 2.54 1.68
C PHE A 248 8.43 2.59 0.15
N HIS A 249 7.55 3.42 -0.41
CA HIS A 249 7.45 3.63 -1.84
C HIS A 249 8.72 4.28 -2.42
N ALA A 250 9.25 5.31 -1.75
CA ALA A 250 10.54 5.92 -2.10
C ALA A 250 11.71 4.92 -1.97
N ALA A 251 11.71 4.09 -0.92
CA ALA A 251 12.72 3.05 -0.73
C ALA A 251 12.69 2.01 -1.86
N ASN A 252 11.51 1.61 -2.33
CA ASN A 252 11.36 0.76 -3.51
C ASN A 252 12.00 1.42 -4.74
N GLY A 253 11.67 2.69 -5.02
CA GLY A 253 12.28 3.45 -6.10
C GLY A 253 13.81 3.49 -6.02
N ALA A 254 14.35 3.75 -4.83
CA ALA A 254 15.79 3.80 -4.57
C ALA A 254 16.46 2.43 -4.78
N VAL A 255 15.83 1.35 -4.32
CA VAL A 255 16.31 -0.02 -4.57
C VAL A 255 16.30 -0.31 -6.07
N LEU A 256 15.27 0.08 -6.82
CA LEU A 256 15.22 -0.12 -8.27
C LEU A 256 16.33 0.65 -9.00
N VAL A 257 16.64 1.89 -8.59
CA VAL A 257 17.82 2.62 -9.09
C VAL A 257 19.09 1.79 -8.83
N CYS A 258 19.27 1.26 -7.62
CA CYS A 258 20.44 0.42 -7.29
C CYS A 258 20.46 -0.92 -8.06
N VAL A 259 19.32 -1.55 -8.30
CA VAL A 259 19.19 -2.78 -9.09
C VAL A 259 19.64 -2.52 -10.52
N VAL A 260 19.02 -1.55 -11.19
CA VAL A 260 19.30 -1.25 -12.59
C VAL A 260 20.71 -0.69 -12.78
N HIS A 261 21.20 0.16 -11.87
CA HIS A 261 22.58 0.61 -11.90
C HIS A 261 23.55 -0.56 -11.69
N GLY A 262 23.25 -1.47 -10.77
CA GLY A 262 24.08 -2.65 -10.50
C GLY A 262 24.21 -3.59 -11.69
N ILE A 263 23.11 -3.79 -12.41
CA ILE A 263 23.03 -4.67 -13.59
C ILE A 263 23.69 -4.00 -14.79
N THR A 264 23.30 -2.77 -15.11
CA THR A 264 23.65 -2.12 -16.39
C THR A 264 24.87 -1.21 -16.31
N ARG A 265 25.23 -0.74 -15.11
CA ARG A 265 26.20 0.34 -14.85
C ARG A 265 25.84 1.68 -15.53
N ARG A 266 24.61 1.83 -16.04
CA ARG A 266 24.12 3.04 -16.70
C ARG A 266 23.34 3.91 -15.73
N ARG A 267 23.88 5.06 -15.37
CA ARG A 267 23.29 6.00 -14.40
C ARG A 267 21.93 6.54 -14.86
N GLY A 268 21.85 7.07 -16.09
CA GLY A 268 20.60 7.63 -16.63
C GLY A 268 19.46 6.62 -16.70
N LEU A 269 19.74 5.39 -17.16
CA LEU A 269 18.75 4.31 -17.21
C LEU A 269 18.26 3.91 -15.80
N ALA A 270 19.17 3.89 -14.82
CA ALA A 270 18.83 3.57 -13.44
C ALA A 270 17.93 4.63 -12.81
N TRP A 271 18.29 5.91 -12.93
CA TRP A 271 17.46 7.02 -12.46
C TRP A 271 16.10 7.04 -13.13
N LEU A 272 16.05 6.88 -14.46
CA LEU A 272 14.81 6.82 -15.21
C LEU A 272 13.89 5.70 -14.72
N THR A 273 14.43 4.50 -14.43
CA THR A 273 13.63 3.38 -13.90
C THR A 273 13.00 3.74 -12.55
N GLY A 274 13.80 4.25 -11.61
CA GLY A 274 13.31 4.67 -10.30
C GLY A 274 12.24 5.77 -10.41
N THR A 275 12.49 6.79 -11.24
CA THR A 275 11.55 7.88 -11.48
C THR A 275 10.25 7.40 -12.11
N ILE A 276 10.28 6.52 -13.12
CA ILE A 276 9.05 5.94 -13.70
C ILE A 276 8.26 5.20 -12.62
N PHE A 277 8.92 4.40 -11.78
CA PHE A 277 8.26 3.68 -10.70
C PHE A 277 7.60 4.63 -9.70
N VAL A 278 8.34 5.60 -9.14
CA VAL A 278 7.80 6.50 -8.10
C VAL A 278 6.89 7.61 -8.60
N THR A 279 6.72 7.77 -9.91
CA THR A 279 5.77 8.73 -10.50
C THR A 279 4.49 8.07 -10.98
N SER A 280 4.45 6.73 -11.05
CA SER A 280 3.33 5.99 -11.64
C SER A 280 2.04 6.22 -10.86
N ALA A 281 1.10 6.96 -11.44
CA ALA A 281 -0.12 7.37 -10.76
C ALA A 281 -1.05 6.21 -10.41
N VAL A 282 -0.99 5.09 -11.15
CA VAL A 282 -1.74 3.87 -10.79
C VAL A 282 -1.34 3.31 -9.41
N LEU A 283 -0.26 3.81 -8.80
CA LEU A 283 0.14 3.42 -7.45
C LEU A 283 -0.49 4.29 -6.35
N THR A 284 -1.29 5.30 -6.69
CA THR A 284 -1.86 6.23 -5.70
C THR A 284 -2.63 5.52 -4.59
N GLU A 285 -3.47 4.53 -4.89
CA GLU A 285 -4.20 3.80 -3.83
C GLU A 285 -3.25 3.13 -2.83
N ALA A 286 -2.19 2.47 -3.33
CA ALA A 286 -1.23 1.75 -2.49
C ALA A 286 -0.30 2.69 -1.69
N VAL A 287 -0.06 3.92 -2.16
CA VAL A 287 0.85 4.87 -1.50
C VAL A 287 0.10 5.88 -0.63
N SER A 288 -1.03 6.41 -1.12
CA SER A 288 -1.82 7.42 -0.41
C SER A 288 -2.77 6.83 0.63
N GLY A 289 -3.40 5.68 0.37
CA GLY A 289 -4.23 4.99 1.36
C GLY A 289 -3.38 4.21 2.36
N VAL A 290 -3.61 4.38 3.66
CA VAL A 290 -2.80 3.74 4.72
C VAL A 290 -2.74 2.22 4.58
N VAL A 291 -3.84 1.58 4.17
CA VAL A 291 -3.96 0.13 3.96
C VAL A 291 -2.96 -0.42 2.94
N GLY A 292 -2.47 0.41 2.02
CA GLY A 292 -1.46 0.06 1.04
C GLY A 292 -0.07 -0.27 1.60
N ILE A 293 0.13 -0.15 2.93
CA ILE A 293 1.39 -0.52 3.61
C ILE A 293 1.86 -1.94 3.25
N ALA A 294 0.91 -2.86 3.10
CA ALA A 294 1.19 -4.24 2.73
C ALA A 294 1.82 -4.32 1.33
N ASP A 295 1.29 -3.55 0.38
CA ASP A 295 1.74 -3.53 -1.01
C ASP A 295 3.15 -2.91 -1.13
N VAL A 296 3.41 -1.79 -0.46
CA VAL A 296 4.73 -1.13 -0.48
C VAL A 296 5.82 -1.96 0.22
N MET A 297 5.49 -2.64 1.33
CA MET A 297 6.43 -3.55 2.02
C MET A 297 6.64 -4.84 1.22
N GLY A 298 5.58 -5.43 0.67
CA GLY A 298 5.66 -6.59 -0.21
C GLY A 298 6.53 -6.32 -1.43
N GLY A 299 6.32 -5.18 -2.09
CA GLY A 299 7.13 -4.73 -3.21
C GLY A 299 8.59 -4.46 -2.83
N LEU A 300 8.87 -3.98 -1.59
CA LEU A 300 10.24 -3.81 -1.12
C LEU A 300 10.94 -5.17 -1.02
N GLY A 301 10.26 -6.19 -0.52
CA GLY A 301 10.76 -7.58 -0.52
C GLY A 301 11.12 -8.05 -1.93
N ALA A 302 10.24 -7.81 -2.91
CA ALA A 302 10.50 -8.19 -4.32
C ALA A 302 11.69 -7.42 -4.94
N SER A 303 11.77 -6.10 -4.68
CA SER A 303 12.86 -5.25 -5.16
C SER A 303 14.20 -5.62 -4.51
N LEU A 304 14.22 -5.96 -3.22
CA LEU A 304 15.39 -6.48 -2.53
C LEU A 304 15.82 -7.85 -3.06
N ALA A 305 14.87 -8.74 -3.39
CA ALA A 305 15.19 -10.02 -4.02
C ALA A 305 15.88 -9.84 -5.39
N LEU A 306 15.45 -8.85 -6.19
CA LEU A 306 16.16 -8.46 -7.42
C LEU A 306 17.57 -7.92 -7.13
N LEU A 307 17.73 -7.12 -6.08
CA LEU A 307 19.03 -6.56 -5.67
C LEU A 307 20.02 -7.68 -5.26
N SER A 308 19.52 -8.70 -4.57
CA SER A 308 20.27 -9.87 -4.11
C SER A 308 20.94 -10.66 -5.24
N LEU A 309 20.46 -10.56 -6.48
CA LEU A 309 21.05 -11.22 -7.65
C LEU A 309 22.48 -10.76 -7.97
N ARG A 310 22.90 -9.61 -7.43
CA ARG A 310 24.27 -9.09 -7.54
C ARG A 310 25.26 -9.80 -6.64
N LEU A 311 24.80 -10.55 -5.65
CA LEU A 311 25.64 -11.20 -4.66
C LEU A 311 26.35 -12.46 -5.22
N PRO A 312 27.45 -12.88 -4.59
CA PRO A 312 28.10 -14.16 -4.91
C PRO A 312 27.15 -15.33 -4.64
N MET A 313 27.37 -16.46 -5.31
CA MET A 313 26.45 -17.61 -5.29
C MET A 313 26.21 -18.21 -3.90
N TRP A 314 27.16 -18.07 -2.97
CA TRP A 314 27.00 -18.56 -1.61
C TRP A 314 26.06 -17.68 -0.76
N ALA A 315 25.95 -16.38 -1.05
CA ALA A 315 25.14 -15.44 -0.26
C ALA A 315 23.77 -15.13 -0.92
N MET A 316 23.73 -15.14 -2.25
CA MET A 316 22.54 -14.83 -3.03
C MET A 316 21.29 -15.64 -2.64
N PRO A 317 21.32 -16.99 -2.49
CA PRO A 317 20.11 -17.74 -2.16
C PRO A 317 19.53 -17.38 -0.78
N PHE A 318 20.38 -17.13 0.23
CA PHE A 318 19.93 -16.77 1.58
C PHE A 318 19.33 -15.36 1.65
N THR A 319 19.89 -14.43 0.89
CA THR A 319 19.37 -13.06 0.81
C THR A 319 18.12 -12.96 -0.06
N VAL A 320 17.99 -13.77 -1.11
CA VAL A 320 16.72 -13.99 -1.82
C VAL A 320 15.67 -14.57 -0.88
N PHE A 321 16.02 -15.62 -0.12
CA PHE A 321 15.13 -16.22 0.88
C PHE A 321 14.61 -15.17 1.88
N ALA A 322 15.51 -14.42 2.52
CA ALA A 322 15.13 -13.40 3.51
C ALA A 322 14.22 -12.31 2.92
N ALA A 323 14.54 -11.82 1.70
CA ALA A 323 13.75 -10.80 1.03
C ALA A 323 12.34 -11.30 0.64
N VAL A 324 12.23 -12.55 0.18
CA VAL A 324 10.93 -13.17 -0.17
C VAL A 324 10.12 -13.51 1.09
N VAL A 325 10.75 -13.94 2.18
CA VAL A 325 10.08 -14.10 3.49
C VAL A 325 9.47 -12.77 3.95
N PHE A 326 10.26 -11.69 3.95
CA PHE A 326 9.76 -10.35 4.27
C PHE A 326 8.60 -9.94 3.35
N GLY A 327 8.71 -10.21 2.05
CA GLY A 327 7.66 -9.96 1.07
C GLY A 327 6.37 -10.71 1.39
N LEU A 328 6.43 -12.03 1.58
CA LEU A 328 5.27 -12.91 1.78
C LEU A 328 4.52 -12.63 3.09
N PHE A 329 5.24 -12.33 4.17
CA PHE A 329 4.62 -11.92 5.44
C PHE A 329 4.10 -10.47 5.44
N SER A 330 4.42 -9.69 4.39
CA SER A 330 3.84 -8.36 4.17
C SER A 330 2.64 -8.41 3.24
N LYS A 331 2.75 -9.15 2.14
CA LYS A 331 1.71 -9.34 1.12
C LYS A 331 1.90 -10.67 0.41
N GLU A 332 0.82 -11.41 0.29
CA GLU A 332 0.81 -12.73 -0.33
C GLU A 332 1.18 -12.68 -1.82
N SER A 333 0.94 -11.53 -2.47
CA SER A 333 1.38 -11.20 -3.83
C SER A 333 2.88 -11.39 -4.06
N ALA A 334 3.71 -11.37 -3.02
CA ALA A 334 5.14 -11.66 -3.14
C ALA A 334 5.44 -13.09 -3.63
N LEU A 335 4.44 -13.98 -3.71
CA LEU A 335 4.55 -15.30 -4.35
C LEU A 335 5.06 -15.22 -5.80
N VAL A 336 4.84 -14.09 -6.48
CA VAL A 336 5.29 -13.88 -7.86
C VAL A 336 6.82 -13.90 -7.98
N CYS A 337 7.54 -13.68 -6.87
CA CYS A 337 9.00 -13.75 -6.83
C CYS A 337 9.53 -15.17 -7.11
N ILE A 338 8.75 -16.22 -6.84
CA ILE A 338 9.19 -17.62 -7.00
C ILE A 338 9.57 -17.92 -8.45
N PRO A 339 8.74 -17.61 -9.46
CA PRO A 339 9.15 -17.72 -10.87
C PRO A 339 10.00 -16.54 -11.36
N LEU A 340 9.75 -15.32 -10.89
CA LEU A 340 10.35 -14.10 -11.48
C LEU A 340 11.80 -13.86 -11.08
N ILE A 341 12.18 -14.14 -9.83
CA ILE A 341 13.56 -13.93 -9.37
C ILE A 341 14.55 -14.90 -10.05
N PRO A 342 14.23 -16.20 -10.21
CA PRO A 342 15.07 -17.12 -11.00
C PRO A 342 15.17 -16.74 -12.47
N PHE A 343 14.06 -16.29 -13.08
CA PHE A 343 14.06 -15.81 -14.46
C PHE A 343 14.99 -14.59 -14.61
N ALA A 344 14.88 -13.61 -13.71
CA ALA A 344 15.77 -12.46 -13.67
C ALA A 344 17.24 -12.87 -13.43
N ALA A 345 17.48 -13.83 -12.53
CA ALA A 345 18.83 -14.36 -12.27
C ALA A 345 19.45 -15.00 -13.52
N PHE A 346 18.66 -15.77 -14.27
CA PHE A 346 19.09 -16.40 -15.52
C PHE A 346 19.44 -15.36 -16.59
N VAL A 347 18.57 -14.36 -16.78
CA VAL A 347 18.71 -13.34 -17.83
C VAL A 347 19.84 -12.35 -17.49
N PHE A 348 19.96 -11.90 -16.23
CA PHE A 348 20.93 -10.89 -15.83
C PHE A 348 22.31 -11.43 -15.43
N ALA A 349 22.48 -12.74 -15.26
CA ALA A 349 23.77 -13.34 -14.89
C ALA A 349 24.99 -12.84 -15.71
N PRO A 350 24.91 -12.66 -17.04
CA PRO A 350 26.03 -12.12 -17.82
C PRO A 350 26.40 -10.67 -17.49
N LEU A 351 25.45 -9.89 -16.98
CA LEU A 351 25.62 -8.47 -16.64
C LEU A 351 26.10 -8.28 -15.21
N THR A 352 25.65 -9.12 -14.28
CA THR A 352 26.05 -9.05 -12.87
C THR A 352 27.32 -9.83 -12.57
N HIS A 353 27.60 -10.91 -13.31
CA HIS A 353 28.73 -11.82 -13.09
C HIS A 353 29.46 -12.14 -14.40
N GLU A 354 30.11 -11.13 -14.96
CA GLU A 354 30.63 -11.09 -16.34
C GLU A 354 31.60 -12.24 -16.69
N ARG A 355 32.51 -12.58 -15.76
CA ARG A 355 33.53 -13.61 -15.94
C ARG A 355 32.97 -15.04 -15.89
N ARG A 356 32.02 -15.30 -14.98
CA ARG A 356 31.40 -16.62 -14.77
C ARG A 356 29.90 -16.45 -14.50
N PRO A 357 29.09 -16.28 -15.57
CA PRO A 357 27.66 -16.04 -15.39
C PRO A 357 26.96 -17.19 -14.70
N LEU A 358 27.27 -18.45 -15.07
CA LEU A 358 26.68 -19.66 -14.50
C LEU A 358 25.14 -19.55 -14.36
N ARG A 359 24.50 -19.05 -15.43
CA ARG A 359 23.09 -18.65 -15.47
C ARG A 359 22.12 -19.71 -14.93
N TRP A 360 22.30 -20.97 -15.30
CA TRP A 360 21.49 -22.09 -14.79
C TRP A 360 21.66 -22.28 -13.29
N LEU A 361 22.91 -22.40 -12.81
CA LEU A 361 23.19 -22.55 -11.38
C LEU A 361 22.66 -21.39 -10.56
N ARG A 362 22.81 -20.15 -11.03
CA ARG A 362 22.25 -18.96 -10.35
C ARG A 362 20.74 -18.94 -10.36
N GLY A 363 20.11 -19.30 -11.48
CA GLY A 363 18.65 -19.46 -11.56
C GLY A 363 18.15 -20.50 -10.56
N THR A 364 18.78 -21.67 -10.52
CA THR A 364 18.42 -22.75 -9.57
C THR A 364 18.61 -22.32 -8.12
N LEU A 365 19.76 -21.72 -7.76
CA LEU A 365 19.99 -21.25 -6.40
C LEU A 365 18.99 -20.16 -5.96
N ALA A 366 18.69 -19.22 -6.85
CA ALA A 366 17.67 -18.21 -6.59
C ALA A 366 16.28 -18.85 -6.41
N PHE A 367 15.95 -19.87 -7.21
CA PHE A 367 14.70 -20.62 -7.07
C PHE A 367 14.65 -21.36 -5.75
N THR A 368 15.72 -22.05 -5.35
CA THR A 368 15.80 -22.73 -4.05
C THR A 368 15.57 -21.75 -2.89
N GLY A 369 16.19 -20.57 -2.94
CA GLY A 369 15.96 -19.52 -1.93
C GLY A 369 14.51 -19.03 -1.89
N ALA A 370 13.92 -18.70 -3.04
CA ALA A 370 12.55 -18.20 -3.12
C ALA A 370 11.50 -19.28 -2.78
N ALA A 371 11.68 -20.52 -3.25
CA ALA A 371 10.82 -21.65 -2.94
C ALA A 371 10.91 -22.04 -1.46
N GLY A 372 12.11 -22.02 -0.87
CA GLY A 372 12.28 -22.22 0.57
C GLY A 372 11.52 -21.19 1.40
N ALA A 373 11.49 -19.93 0.96
CA ALA A 373 10.73 -18.87 1.62
C ALA A 373 9.21 -19.12 1.53
N LEU A 374 8.71 -19.57 0.37
CA LEU A 374 7.30 -19.95 0.21
C LEU A 374 6.91 -21.11 1.12
N VAL A 375 7.74 -22.16 1.18
CA VAL A 375 7.52 -23.30 2.07
C VAL A 375 7.46 -22.84 3.52
N LEU A 376 8.46 -22.07 3.98
CA LEU A 376 8.48 -21.54 5.34
C LEU A 376 7.21 -20.73 5.64
N TYR A 377 6.85 -19.80 4.76
CA TYR A 377 5.65 -18.97 4.91
C TYR A 377 4.38 -19.80 5.04
N VAL A 378 4.17 -20.81 4.19
CA VAL A 378 2.97 -21.67 4.23
C VAL A 378 2.90 -22.45 5.55
N TYR A 379 3.99 -23.07 5.98
CA TYR A 379 3.98 -23.85 7.22
C TYR A 379 3.84 -22.99 8.47
N LEU A 380 4.53 -21.85 8.54
CA LEU A 380 4.38 -20.91 9.65
C LEU A 380 2.98 -20.31 9.69
N ARG A 381 2.40 -19.96 8.53
CA ARG A 381 1.01 -19.48 8.48
C ARG A 381 0.05 -20.56 8.97
N LYS A 382 0.17 -21.81 8.53
CA LYS A 382 -0.68 -22.91 9.04
C LYS A 382 -0.55 -23.12 10.55
N LEU A 383 0.66 -22.94 11.09
CA LEU A 383 0.92 -23.08 12.52
C LEU A 383 0.36 -21.90 13.33
N TRP A 384 0.58 -20.67 12.89
CA TRP A 384 0.23 -19.46 13.62
C TRP A 384 -1.20 -18.99 13.37
N PHE A 385 -1.75 -19.32 12.20
CA PHE A 385 -3.03 -18.86 11.69
C PHE A 385 -3.77 -20.01 10.97
N PRO A 386 -4.33 -20.98 11.73
CA PRO A 386 -5.01 -22.14 11.19
C PRO A 386 -6.37 -21.74 10.59
N ALA A 387 -6.34 -21.21 9.38
CA ALA A 387 -7.54 -20.78 8.66
C ALA A 387 -8.38 -21.99 8.20
N PRO A 388 -9.72 -21.85 8.16
CA PRO A 388 -10.58 -22.92 7.68
C PRO A 388 -10.35 -23.15 6.18
N MET A 389 -10.38 -24.42 5.78
CA MET A 389 -10.21 -24.79 4.37
C MET A 389 -11.45 -24.35 3.56
N PRO A 390 -11.27 -23.65 2.42
CA PRO A 390 -12.36 -23.29 1.52
C PRO A 390 -13.15 -24.50 1.05
N GLU A 391 -14.48 -24.35 0.94
CA GLU A 391 -15.40 -25.44 0.59
C GLU A 391 -15.08 -26.08 -0.77
N GLU A 392 -14.72 -25.25 -1.76
CA GLU A 392 -14.31 -25.69 -3.11
C GLU A 392 -13.13 -26.67 -3.11
N LEU A 393 -12.29 -26.64 -2.08
CA LEU A 393 -11.10 -27.48 -1.98
C LEU A 393 -11.37 -28.74 -1.13
N ARG A 394 -12.51 -28.81 -0.43
CA ARG A 394 -12.91 -29.98 0.36
C ARG A 394 -13.48 -31.08 -0.53
N THR A 395 -14.08 -30.71 -1.67
CA THR A 395 -14.62 -31.65 -2.64
C THR A 395 -13.51 -32.24 -3.51
N PRO A 396 -13.39 -33.58 -3.63
CA PRO A 396 -12.43 -34.18 -4.55
C PRO A 396 -12.75 -33.83 -6.00
N LEU A 397 -11.71 -33.72 -6.83
CA LEU A 397 -11.89 -33.50 -8.26
C LEU A 397 -12.55 -34.71 -8.94
N PRO A 398 -13.29 -34.51 -10.06
CA PRO A 398 -13.81 -35.60 -10.88
C PRO A 398 -12.69 -36.51 -11.40
N GLU A 399 -12.97 -37.80 -11.60
CA GLU A 399 -11.98 -38.76 -12.15
C GLU A 399 -11.45 -38.36 -13.54
N THR A 400 -12.21 -37.56 -14.28
CA THR A 400 -11.82 -37.02 -15.60
C THR A 400 -10.84 -35.85 -15.54
N ALA A 401 -10.50 -35.36 -14.34
CA ALA A 401 -9.63 -34.20 -14.19
C ALA A 401 -8.20 -34.48 -14.67
N ASN A 402 -7.60 -33.53 -15.37
CA ASN A 402 -6.26 -33.70 -15.90
C ASN A 402 -5.17 -33.45 -14.83
N LEU A 403 -3.91 -33.74 -15.17
CA LEU A 403 -2.79 -33.57 -14.24
C LEU A 403 -2.60 -32.13 -13.74
N LEU A 404 -2.90 -31.14 -14.59
CA LEU A 404 -2.79 -29.72 -14.22
C LEU A 404 -3.86 -29.34 -13.19
N GLU A 405 -5.09 -29.82 -13.37
CA GLU A 405 -6.19 -29.61 -12.42
C GLU A 405 -5.86 -30.24 -11.07
N HIS A 406 -5.37 -31.49 -11.05
CA HIS A 406 -4.90 -32.15 -9.83
C HIS A 406 -3.77 -31.40 -9.15
N GLY A 407 -2.76 -30.96 -9.91
CA GLY A 407 -1.64 -30.18 -9.39
C GLY A 407 -2.09 -28.83 -8.83
N MET A 408 -3.02 -28.15 -9.49
CA MET A 408 -3.57 -26.87 -9.03
C MET A 408 -4.43 -27.07 -7.78
N HIS A 409 -5.28 -28.09 -7.72
CA HIS A 409 -6.09 -28.40 -6.55
C HIS A 409 -5.21 -28.74 -5.35
N TRP A 410 -4.18 -29.57 -5.54
CA TRP A 410 -3.18 -29.87 -4.50
C TRP A 410 -2.46 -28.60 -4.03
N PHE A 411 -1.97 -27.77 -4.96
CA PHE A 411 -1.27 -26.54 -4.61
C PHE A 411 -2.17 -25.57 -3.87
N ARG A 412 -3.41 -25.36 -4.33
CA ARG A 412 -4.41 -24.52 -3.66
C ARG A 412 -4.75 -25.07 -2.27
N GLY A 413 -4.87 -26.39 -2.09
CA GLY A 413 -5.04 -27.01 -0.78
C GLY A 413 -3.81 -26.86 0.13
N TRP A 414 -2.60 -26.97 -0.42
CA TRP A 414 -1.36 -26.77 0.34
C TRP A 414 -1.19 -25.30 0.75
N PHE A 415 -1.45 -24.36 -0.16
CA PHE A 415 -1.32 -22.91 0.01
C PHE A 415 -2.60 -22.23 0.53
N HIS A 416 -3.68 -22.93 0.85
CA HIS A 416 -4.98 -22.28 1.09
C HIS A 416 -4.92 -21.17 2.17
N GLN A 417 -5.81 -20.20 2.01
CA GLN A 417 -6.07 -19.13 2.96
C GLN A 417 -7.50 -19.29 3.50
N ALA A 418 -7.89 -18.39 4.42
CA ALA A 418 -9.29 -18.28 4.83
C ALA A 418 -10.20 -18.09 3.60
N PRO A 419 -11.44 -18.59 3.63
CA PRO A 419 -12.39 -18.45 2.55
C PRO A 419 -12.59 -16.97 2.17
N LEU A 420 -12.54 -16.69 0.87
CA LEU A 420 -12.72 -15.34 0.37
C LEU A 420 -14.22 -15.01 0.27
N PRO A 421 -14.64 -13.79 0.67
CA PRO A 421 -16.00 -13.34 0.45
C PRO A 421 -16.38 -13.38 -1.04
N ARG A 422 -17.59 -13.87 -1.32
CA ARG A 422 -18.19 -13.88 -2.66
C ARG A 422 -19.39 -12.96 -2.66
N ASP A 423 -19.17 -11.74 -3.12
CA ASP A 423 -20.20 -10.71 -3.22
C ASP A 423 -20.23 -10.16 -4.66
N PRO A 424 -21.33 -10.35 -5.41
CA PRO A 424 -21.43 -9.88 -6.79
C PRO A 424 -21.39 -8.35 -6.91
N LEU A 425 -21.67 -7.60 -5.83
CA LEU A 425 -21.52 -6.15 -5.84
C LEU A 425 -20.05 -5.74 -5.91
N ASN A 426 -19.16 -6.38 -5.15
CA ASN A 426 -17.72 -6.09 -5.16
C ASN A 426 -16.98 -6.80 -6.31
N ASN A 427 -17.44 -7.99 -6.70
CA ASN A 427 -16.94 -8.70 -7.87
C ASN A 427 -18.07 -9.41 -8.64
N PRO A 428 -18.62 -8.80 -9.70
CA PRO A 428 -19.71 -9.40 -10.46
C PRO A 428 -19.29 -10.64 -11.25
N LEU A 429 -18.00 -10.94 -11.39
CA LEU A 429 -17.55 -12.19 -12.03
C LEU A 429 -17.94 -13.45 -11.22
N VAL A 430 -18.40 -13.30 -9.97
CA VAL A 430 -19.06 -14.37 -9.20
C VAL A 430 -20.26 -14.93 -9.96
N ASP A 431 -21.01 -14.08 -10.65
CA ASP A 431 -22.23 -14.46 -11.38
C ASP A 431 -21.94 -14.83 -12.85
N ALA A 432 -20.68 -15.02 -13.23
CA ALA A 432 -20.33 -15.39 -14.59
C ALA A 432 -20.93 -16.77 -14.95
N PRO A 433 -21.60 -16.92 -16.12
CA PRO A 433 -22.26 -18.17 -16.49
C PRO A 433 -21.34 -19.40 -16.54
N ASN A 434 -20.07 -19.18 -16.85
CA ASN A 434 -19.02 -20.20 -16.85
C ASN A 434 -17.63 -19.55 -16.82
N ILE A 435 -16.61 -20.39 -16.67
CA ILE A 435 -15.21 -19.97 -16.58
C ILE A 435 -14.73 -19.15 -17.79
N LYS A 436 -15.33 -19.31 -18.98
CA LYS A 436 -14.95 -18.56 -20.18
C LYS A 436 -15.34 -17.08 -20.03
N TYR A 437 -16.54 -16.79 -19.52
CA TYR A 437 -16.99 -15.42 -19.27
C TYR A 437 -16.25 -14.77 -18.10
N GLN A 438 -15.97 -15.53 -17.04
CA GLN A 438 -15.11 -15.08 -15.94
C GLN A 438 -13.72 -14.69 -16.47
N THR A 439 -13.11 -15.57 -17.25
CA THR A 439 -11.77 -15.34 -17.84
C THR A 439 -11.78 -14.17 -18.81
N ALA A 440 -12.82 -14.03 -19.64
CA ALA A 440 -12.96 -12.89 -20.55
C ALA A 440 -13.05 -11.56 -19.77
N GLY A 441 -13.84 -11.51 -18.69
CA GLY A 441 -13.95 -10.34 -17.82
C GLY A 441 -12.65 -10.00 -17.12
N ALA A 442 -11.95 -11.02 -16.58
CA ALA A 442 -10.62 -10.90 -16.03
C ALA A 442 -9.60 -10.30 -17.02
N LEU A 443 -9.59 -10.78 -18.27
CA LEU A 443 -8.68 -10.30 -19.31
C LEU A 443 -8.99 -8.86 -19.74
N ARG A 444 -10.27 -8.47 -19.78
CA ARG A 444 -10.69 -7.07 -19.97
C ARG A 444 -10.16 -6.18 -18.87
N VAL A 445 -10.30 -6.59 -17.61
CA VAL A 445 -9.79 -5.84 -16.45
C VAL A 445 -8.28 -5.69 -16.53
N PHE A 446 -7.55 -6.75 -16.92
CA PHE A 446 -6.12 -6.68 -17.16
C PHE A 446 -5.76 -5.66 -18.26
N PHE A 447 -6.46 -5.68 -19.40
CA PHE A 447 -6.23 -4.73 -20.49
C PHE A 447 -6.45 -3.28 -20.04
N ARG A 448 -7.58 -2.99 -19.38
CA ARG A 448 -7.88 -1.66 -18.87
C ARG A 448 -6.84 -1.17 -17.87
N GLY A 449 -6.31 -2.07 -17.04
CA GLY A 449 -5.23 -1.74 -16.12
C GLY A 449 -3.88 -1.50 -16.81
N LEU A 450 -3.54 -2.24 -17.89
CA LEU A 450 -2.38 -1.92 -18.73
C LEU A 450 -2.49 -0.51 -19.32
N VAL A 451 -3.67 -0.14 -19.79
CA VAL A 451 -3.94 1.22 -20.27
C VAL A 451 -3.75 2.23 -19.13
N GLN A 452 -4.18 1.95 -17.91
CA GLN A 452 -3.96 2.83 -16.75
C GLN A 452 -2.50 2.97 -16.32
N VAL A 453 -1.65 1.96 -16.52
CA VAL A 453 -0.21 2.10 -16.25
C VAL A 453 0.40 3.20 -17.12
N VAL A 454 -0.03 3.30 -18.38
CA VAL A 454 0.50 4.27 -19.36
C VAL A 454 -0.28 5.59 -19.35
N PHE A 455 -1.60 5.52 -19.19
CA PHE A 455 -2.54 6.63 -19.26
C PHE A 455 -3.57 6.60 -18.11
N PRO A 456 -3.16 6.93 -16.86
CA PRO A 456 -4.01 6.93 -15.67
C PRO A 456 -4.97 8.13 -15.62
N ARG A 457 -5.87 8.24 -16.61
CA ARG A 457 -6.82 9.36 -16.72
C ARG A 457 -7.94 9.29 -15.68
N GLN A 458 -8.42 8.09 -15.37
CA GLN A 458 -9.46 7.84 -14.37
C GLN A 458 -8.95 6.72 -13.47
N LEU A 459 -8.90 7.00 -12.18
CA LEU A 459 -8.54 6.06 -11.12
C LEU A 459 -9.63 6.09 -10.05
N SER A 460 -9.93 4.96 -9.44
CA SER A 460 -10.98 4.78 -8.44
C SER A 460 -10.59 3.70 -7.44
N GLY A 461 -10.52 4.05 -6.16
CA GLY A 461 -10.15 3.06 -5.13
C GLY A 461 -11.15 1.91 -4.93
N ASP A 462 -12.29 1.91 -5.63
CA ASP A 462 -13.37 0.94 -5.38
C ASP A 462 -14.22 0.60 -6.63
N TYR A 463 -13.59 0.02 -7.66
CA TYR A 463 -14.35 -0.51 -8.80
C TYR A 463 -15.22 -1.68 -8.38
N SER A 464 -16.50 -1.60 -8.75
CA SER A 464 -17.54 -2.52 -8.31
C SER A 464 -18.66 -2.58 -9.35
N ALA A 465 -19.65 -3.44 -9.14
CA ALA A 465 -20.81 -3.53 -10.01
C ALA A 465 -21.70 -2.26 -9.92
N PRO A 466 -22.46 -1.94 -10.98
CA PRO A 466 -22.37 -2.46 -12.36
C PRO A 466 -21.32 -1.77 -13.26
N GLN A 467 -20.29 -1.11 -12.72
CA GLN A 467 -19.24 -0.45 -13.51
C GLN A 467 -18.35 -1.45 -14.28
N GLU A 468 -18.05 -2.60 -13.66
CA GLU A 468 -17.26 -3.68 -14.24
C GLU A 468 -18.09 -4.97 -14.38
N PRO A 469 -19.14 -5.01 -15.21
CA PRO A 469 -20.10 -6.13 -15.25
C PRO A 469 -19.48 -7.39 -15.88
N VAL A 470 -20.14 -8.55 -15.72
CA VAL A 470 -19.78 -9.73 -16.53
C VAL A 470 -19.87 -9.39 -18.03
N PRO A 471 -18.91 -9.79 -18.89
CA PRO A 471 -19.00 -9.57 -20.33
C PRO A 471 -20.28 -10.19 -20.90
N GLN A 472 -20.91 -9.48 -21.84
CA GLN A 472 -22.09 -9.99 -22.55
C GLN A 472 -21.68 -10.96 -23.66
N HIS A 473 -20.52 -10.71 -24.28
CA HIS A 473 -19.96 -11.57 -25.32
C HIS A 473 -18.48 -11.89 -25.06
N LEU A 474 -18.05 -13.10 -25.41
CA LEU A 474 -16.65 -13.50 -25.22
C LEU A 474 -15.67 -12.66 -26.05
N PHE A 475 -16.08 -12.25 -27.26
CA PHE A 475 -15.21 -11.57 -28.24
C PHE A 475 -15.38 -10.04 -28.27
N GLU A 476 -15.74 -9.42 -27.15
CA GLU A 476 -15.65 -7.96 -27.02
C GLU A 476 -14.19 -7.50 -27.23
N VAL A 477 -14.00 -6.31 -27.81
CA VAL A 477 -12.67 -5.80 -28.21
C VAL A 477 -11.67 -5.83 -27.06
N GLU A 478 -12.08 -5.36 -25.88
CA GLU A 478 -11.18 -5.32 -24.72
C GLU A 478 -10.85 -6.71 -24.17
N ASN A 479 -11.76 -7.69 -24.28
CA ASN A 479 -11.49 -9.09 -23.90
C ASN A 479 -10.40 -9.68 -24.81
N VAL A 480 -10.53 -9.45 -26.12
CA VAL A 480 -9.58 -9.94 -27.14
C VAL A 480 -8.22 -9.26 -26.98
N LEU A 481 -8.19 -7.94 -26.79
CA LEU A 481 -6.95 -7.20 -26.54
C LEU A 481 -6.29 -7.64 -25.22
N GLY A 482 -7.08 -7.90 -24.19
CA GLY A 482 -6.62 -8.48 -22.93
C GLY A 482 -5.99 -9.85 -23.11
N ALA A 483 -6.68 -10.76 -23.80
CA ALA A 483 -6.18 -12.09 -24.13
C ALA A 483 -4.86 -12.03 -24.93
N ALA A 484 -4.84 -11.19 -25.97
CA ALA A 484 -3.66 -10.98 -26.80
C ALA A 484 -2.50 -10.42 -25.96
N ALA A 485 -2.71 -9.41 -25.12
CA ALA A 485 -1.67 -8.86 -24.27
C ALA A 485 -1.16 -9.88 -23.24
N PHE A 486 -2.05 -10.65 -22.61
CA PHE A 486 -1.70 -11.65 -21.59
C PHE A 486 -0.79 -12.76 -22.16
N VAL A 487 -0.94 -13.10 -23.45
CA VAL A 487 -0.15 -14.14 -24.12
C VAL A 487 1.07 -13.57 -24.85
N LEU A 488 0.91 -12.48 -25.61
CA LEU A 488 1.97 -11.93 -26.44
C LEU A 488 3.09 -11.27 -25.62
N ILE A 489 2.77 -10.62 -24.50
CA ILE A 489 3.79 -9.97 -23.66
C ILE A 489 4.84 -10.99 -23.14
N PRO A 490 4.46 -12.14 -22.55
CA PRO A 490 5.42 -13.18 -22.17
C PRO A 490 6.19 -13.77 -23.36
N ILE A 491 5.54 -13.97 -24.51
CA ILE A 491 6.22 -14.48 -25.73
C ILE A 491 7.29 -13.49 -26.19
N ILE A 492 6.97 -12.19 -26.23
CA ILE A 492 7.92 -11.13 -26.58
C ILE A 492 9.07 -11.10 -25.55
N ALA A 493 8.77 -11.24 -24.27
CA ALA A 493 9.78 -11.30 -23.22
C ALA A 493 10.76 -12.46 -23.42
N ILE A 494 10.26 -13.67 -23.72
CA ILE A 494 11.09 -14.84 -24.00
C ILE A 494 11.91 -14.64 -25.28
N ALA A 495 11.30 -14.11 -26.34
CA ALA A 495 11.99 -13.83 -27.59
C ALA A 495 13.14 -12.82 -27.41
N LEU A 496 12.92 -11.75 -26.62
CA LEU A 496 13.95 -10.79 -26.24
C LEU A 496 15.07 -11.43 -25.42
N ALA A 497 14.75 -12.30 -24.45
CA ALA A 497 15.74 -13.02 -23.65
C ALA A 497 16.60 -13.97 -24.51
N ILE A 498 15.98 -14.71 -25.44
CA ILE A 498 16.67 -15.59 -26.38
C ILE A 498 17.58 -14.76 -27.30
N ARG A 499 17.04 -13.71 -27.93
CA ARG A 499 17.83 -12.80 -28.78
C ARG A 499 19.01 -12.22 -28.02
N ALA A 500 18.80 -11.77 -26.79
CA ALA A 500 19.85 -11.23 -25.95
C ALA A 500 20.95 -12.26 -25.66
N TRP A 501 20.57 -13.51 -25.40
CA TRP A 501 21.51 -14.61 -25.19
C TRP A 501 22.34 -14.93 -26.45
N TRP A 502 21.71 -14.95 -27.63
CA TRP A 502 22.41 -15.16 -28.90
C TRP A 502 23.45 -14.06 -29.19
N ILE A 503 23.07 -12.80 -28.99
CA ILE A 503 23.96 -11.65 -29.17
C ILE A 503 25.12 -11.72 -28.17
N GLU A 504 24.84 -12.00 -26.89
CA GLU A 504 25.88 -12.18 -25.87
C GLU A 504 26.91 -13.25 -26.28
N ARG A 505 26.45 -14.43 -26.73
CA ARG A 505 27.33 -15.50 -27.21
C ARG A 505 28.16 -15.07 -28.41
N ARG A 506 27.58 -14.33 -29.36
CA ARG A 506 28.30 -13.81 -30.53
C ARG A 506 29.38 -12.81 -30.12
N VAL A 507 29.06 -11.88 -29.22
CA VAL A 507 30.00 -10.87 -28.71
C VAL A 507 31.21 -11.54 -28.06
N PHE A 508 31.00 -12.48 -27.14
CA PHE A 508 32.11 -13.17 -26.49
C PHE A 508 32.92 -14.06 -27.44
N ARG A 509 32.28 -14.74 -28.40
CA ARG A 509 33.02 -15.50 -29.43
C ARG A 509 33.96 -14.60 -30.23
N LEU A 510 33.48 -13.43 -30.66
CA LEU A 510 34.29 -12.47 -31.41
C LEU A 510 35.42 -11.87 -30.56
N LEU A 511 35.13 -11.46 -29.32
CA LEU A 511 36.14 -10.87 -28.43
C LEU A 511 37.23 -11.88 -28.03
N CYS A 512 36.85 -13.12 -27.69
CA CYS A 512 37.82 -14.17 -27.39
C CYS A 512 38.65 -14.50 -28.62
N GLY A 513 38.02 -14.62 -29.79
CA GLY A 513 38.70 -14.91 -31.05
C GLY A 513 39.70 -13.82 -31.45
N SER A 514 39.33 -12.53 -31.29
CA SER A 514 40.21 -11.40 -31.63
C SER A 514 41.34 -11.16 -30.64
N THR A 515 41.19 -11.57 -29.38
CA THR A 515 42.19 -11.31 -28.32
C THR A 515 43.03 -12.53 -27.96
N GLY A 516 42.65 -13.72 -28.40
CA GLY A 516 43.26 -14.99 -27.97
C GLY A 516 43.02 -15.33 -26.49
N ARG A 517 42.19 -14.55 -25.77
CA ARG A 517 41.95 -14.68 -24.34
C ARG A 517 40.69 -15.47 -24.03
N SER A 518 40.66 -16.11 -22.87
CA SER A 518 39.45 -16.75 -22.37
C SER A 518 38.45 -15.72 -21.82
N ARG A 519 37.17 -16.09 -21.71
CA ARG A 519 36.12 -15.21 -21.15
C ARG A 519 36.47 -14.66 -19.75
N LYS A 520 37.24 -15.41 -18.97
CA LYS A 520 37.63 -15.03 -17.59
C LYS A 520 38.69 -13.93 -17.57
N GLU A 521 39.47 -13.80 -18.64
CA GLU A 521 40.59 -12.87 -18.81
C GLU A 521 40.20 -11.59 -19.57
N LEU A 522 39.04 -11.58 -20.23
CA LEU A 522 38.51 -10.40 -20.91
C LEU A 522 38.19 -9.28 -19.91
N ASP A 523 38.48 -8.04 -20.32
CA ASP A 523 38.05 -6.85 -19.58
C ASP A 523 36.51 -6.82 -19.53
N PRO A 524 35.91 -6.90 -18.32
CA PRO A 524 34.47 -6.88 -18.17
C PRO A 524 33.82 -5.62 -18.78
N ASN A 525 34.46 -4.46 -18.62
CA ASN A 525 33.91 -3.18 -19.10
C ASN A 525 33.77 -3.13 -20.62
N LEU A 526 34.77 -3.65 -21.34
CA LEU A 526 34.76 -3.72 -22.80
C LEU A 526 33.65 -4.64 -23.31
N ALA A 527 33.47 -5.79 -22.68
CA ALA A 527 32.43 -6.74 -23.06
C ALA A 527 31.03 -6.18 -22.83
N ARG A 528 30.81 -5.54 -21.67
CA ARG A 528 29.50 -4.99 -21.26
C ARG A 528 28.95 -3.96 -22.25
N LEU A 529 29.80 -3.11 -22.84
CA LEU A 529 29.39 -2.11 -23.83
C LEU A 529 28.72 -2.70 -25.07
N ARG A 530 29.02 -3.96 -25.41
CA ARG A 530 28.47 -4.65 -26.58
C ARG A 530 27.29 -5.57 -26.23
N LEU A 531 26.92 -5.69 -24.95
CA LEU A 531 25.83 -6.55 -24.51
C LEU A 531 24.46 -5.90 -24.75
N PRO A 532 23.42 -6.69 -25.09
CA PRO A 532 22.07 -6.21 -25.37
C PRO A 532 21.30 -5.91 -24.07
N MET A 533 21.83 -5.00 -23.25
CA MET A 533 21.34 -4.71 -21.89
C MET A 533 19.86 -4.28 -21.88
N LEU A 534 19.45 -3.42 -22.82
CA LEU A 534 18.06 -2.96 -22.91
C LEU A 534 17.10 -4.12 -23.24
N GLY A 535 17.52 -5.05 -24.10
CA GLY A 535 16.74 -6.25 -24.43
C GLY A 535 16.59 -7.20 -23.23
N MET A 536 17.65 -7.36 -22.43
CA MET A 536 17.59 -8.14 -21.18
C MET A 536 16.67 -7.49 -20.14
N LEU A 537 16.76 -6.16 -19.98
CA LEU A 537 15.91 -5.41 -19.05
C LEU A 537 14.43 -5.44 -19.48
N GLY A 538 14.17 -5.23 -20.77
CA GLY A 538 12.83 -5.34 -21.35
C GLY A 538 12.24 -6.74 -21.25
N ALA A 539 13.05 -7.78 -21.46
CA ALA A 539 12.61 -9.17 -21.28
C ALA A 539 12.14 -9.45 -19.84
N VAL A 540 12.94 -9.07 -18.84
CA VAL A 540 12.55 -9.24 -17.43
C VAL A 540 11.34 -8.38 -17.09
N GLY A 541 11.33 -7.10 -17.51
CA GLY A 541 10.22 -6.19 -17.25
C GLY A 541 8.88 -6.67 -17.81
N LEU A 542 8.84 -7.08 -19.09
CA LEU A 542 7.63 -7.56 -19.75
C LEU A 542 7.11 -8.88 -19.15
N MET A 543 7.99 -9.84 -18.86
CA MET A 543 7.60 -11.07 -18.16
C MET A 543 7.02 -10.76 -16.77
N TRP A 544 7.65 -9.83 -16.07
CA TRP A 544 7.24 -9.42 -14.73
C TRP A 544 5.84 -8.83 -14.70
N VAL A 545 5.44 -8.01 -15.69
CA VAL A 545 4.09 -7.43 -15.75
C VAL A 545 3.00 -8.50 -15.67
N VAL A 546 3.06 -9.51 -16.52
CA VAL A 546 2.00 -10.53 -16.62
C VAL A 546 2.03 -11.49 -15.46
N VAL A 547 3.22 -12.02 -15.11
CA VAL A 547 3.35 -12.99 -14.01
C VAL A 547 3.02 -12.34 -12.67
N ALA A 548 3.36 -11.05 -12.47
CA ALA A 548 3.01 -10.35 -11.25
C ALA A 548 1.51 -10.05 -11.13
N TYR A 549 0.82 -9.83 -12.25
CA TYR A 549 -0.62 -9.58 -12.26
C TYR A 549 -1.44 -10.88 -12.16
N PHE A 550 -0.91 -12.01 -12.63
CA PHE A 550 -1.65 -13.27 -12.73
C PHE A 550 -2.39 -13.70 -11.44
N PRO A 551 -1.80 -13.62 -10.21
CA PRO A 551 -2.53 -13.94 -8.98
C PRO A 551 -3.71 -13.00 -8.70
N HIS A 552 -3.69 -11.78 -9.23
CA HIS A 552 -4.73 -10.76 -9.09
C HIS A 552 -5.73 -10.72 -10.25
N SER A 553 -5.54 -11.58 -11.25
CA SER A 553 -6.30 -11.53 -12.49
C SER A 553 -7.75 -11.97 -12.38
N ASN A 554 -8.20 -12.55 -11.26
CA ASN A 554 -9.48 -13.27 -11.14
C ASN A 554 -9.56 -14.57 -11.97
N ILE A 555 -8.46 -15.02 -12.59
CA ILE A 555 -8.40 -16.28 -13.37
C ILE A 555 -8.11 -17.48 -12.46
N PRO A 556 -7.00 -17.53 -11.69
CA PRO A 556 -6.68 -18.72 -10.89
C PRO A 556 -7.58 -18.86 -9.66
N VAL A 557 -7.97 -17.74 -9.07
CA VAL A 557 -8.85 -17.62 -7.90
C VAL A 557 -9.67 -16.36 -8.09
N LEU A 558 -10.96 -16.45 -7.83
CA LEU A 558 -11.86 -15.31 -7.84
C LEU A 558 -11.66 -14.48 -6.58
N LEU A 559 -11.30 -13.20 -6.72
CA LEU A 559 -11.02 -12.32 -5.60
C LEU A 559 -12.29 -11.60 -5.12
N PRO A 560 -12.34 -11.08 -3.88
CA PRO A 560 -13.48 -10.28 -3.43
C PRO A 560 -13.67 -8.98 -4.21
N THR A 561 -12.62 -8.49 -4.88
CA THR A 561 -12.65 -7.23 -5.64
C THR A 561 -12.33 -7.50 -7.10
N VAL A 562 -13.18 -7.05 -8.03
CA VAL A 562 -12.98 -7.23 -9.48
C VAL A 562 -11.75 -6.50 -10.00
N ARG A 563 -11.54 -5.26 -9.55
CA ARG A 563 -10.48 -4.37 -10.04
C ARG A 563 -10.11 -3.35 -8.96
N ALA A 564 -8.81 -3.15 -8.74
CA ALA A 564 -8.29 -2.10 -7.87
C ALA A 564 -6.90 -1.66 -8.37
N GLU A 565 -6.58 -0.37 -8.24
CA GLU A 565 -5.27 0.18 -8.60
C GLU A 565 -4.14 -0.48 -7.83
N ARG A 566 -4.33 -0.78 -6.53
CA ARG A 566 -3.31 -1.42 -5.69
C ARG A 566 -2.79 -2.75 -6.25
N PHE A 567 -3.56 -3.47 -7.07
CA PHE A 567 -3.10 -4.70 -7.72
C PHE A 567 -1.96 -4.48 -8.73
N TRP A 568 -1.74 -3.24 -9.16
CA TRP A 568 -0.68 -2.86 -10.09
C TRP A 568 0.67 -2.58 -9.41
N TYR A 569 0.78 -2.60 -8.07
CA TYR A 569 2.03 -2.29 -7.38
C TYR A 569 3.20 -3.20 -7.80
N PHE A 570 3.00 -4.51 -7.80
CA PHE A 570 4.02 -5.47 -8.26
C PHE A 570 4.24 -5.42 -9.79
N PRO A 571 3.21 -5.38 -10.64
CA PRO A 571 3.37 -5.18 -12.08
C PRO A 571 4.13 -3.90 -12.49
N VAL A 572 4.02 -2.80 -11.75
CA VAL A 572 4.71 -1.54 -12.06
C VAL A 572 6.22 -1.64 -11.81
N ILE A 573 6.70 -2.54 -10.95
CA ILE A 573 8.13 -2.90 -10.90
C ILE A 573 8.58 -3.35 -12.30
N GLY A 574 7.85 -4.29 -12.91
CA GLY A 574 8.12 -4.78 -14.26
C GLY A 574 7.96 -3.72 -15.36
N SER A 575 6.87 -2.97 -15.29
CA SER A 575 6.55 -1.92 -16.26
C SER A 575 7.61 -0.82 -16.27
N SER A 576 8.13 -0.43 -15.10
CA SER A 576 9.20 0.57 -15.00
C SER A 576 10.49 0.12 -15.68
N LEU A 577 10.87 -1.16 -15.56
CA LEU A 577 12.04 -1.74 -16.24
C LEU A 577 11.84 -1.74 -17.77
N ALA A 578 10.66 -2.14 -18.24
CA ALA A 578 10.33 -2.20 -19.66
C ALA A 578 10.25 -0.81 -20.30
N LEU A 579 9.56 0.14 -19.66
CA LEU A 579 9.41 1.52 -20.13
C LEU A 579 10.77 2.25 -20.11
N ALA A 580 11.57 2.10 -19.06
CA ALA A 580 12.91 2.70 -19.02
C ALA A 580 13.81 2.15 -20.14
N ALA A 581 13.76 0.84 -20.40
CA ALA A 581 14.44 0.24 -21.53
C ALA A 581 13.95 0.79 -22.87
N GLY A 582 12.64 0.92 -23.04
CA GLY A 582 11.99 1.44 -24.25
C GLY A 582 12.34 2.91 -24.53
N PHE A 583 12.21 3.79 -23.55
CA PHE A 583 12.59 5.21 -23.69
C PHE A 583 14.09 5.37 -23.97
N THR A 584 14.94 4.59 -23.30
CA THR A 584 16.38 4.62 -23.56
C THR A 584 16.69 4.14 -24.97
N TRP A 585 16.05 3.06 -25.42
CA TRP A 585 16.20 2.55 -26.78
C TRP A 585 15.74 3.57 -27.83
N LEU A 586 14.59 4.22 -27.61
CA LEU A 586 14.06 5.25 -28.50
C LEU A 586 15.03 6.43 -28.61
N TYR A 587 15.54 6.92 -27.48
CA TYR A 587 16.53 7.99 -27.44
C TYR A 587 17.82 7.58 -28.18
N GLU A 588 18.39 6.41 -27.88
CA GLU A 588 19.64 5.97 -28.52
C GLU A 588 19.52 5.76 -30.03
N SER A 589 18.37 5.26 -30.47
CA SER A 589 18.08 5.02 -31.90
C SER A 589 17.87 6.32 -32.68
N THR A 590 17.58 7.42 -32.00
CA THR A 590 17.24 8.72 -32.62
C THR A 590 18.23 9.84 -32.31
N ARG A 591 19.21 9.63 -31.41
CA ARG A 591 20.10 10.68 -30.87
C ARG A 591 20.87 11.51 -31.89
N GLN A 592 21.18 10.95 -33.06
CA GLN A 592 21.94 11.64 -34.13
C GLN A 592 21.03 12.44 -35.08
N ARG A 593 19.72 12.48 -34.81
CA ARG A 593 18.71 13.18 -35.62
C ARG A 593 17.94 14.16 -34.73
N TRP A 594 17.21 15.09 -35.32
CA TRP A 594 16.29 15.98 -34.59
C TRP A 594 15.26 15.21 -33.73
N HIS A 595 14.94 13.98 -34.14
CA HIS A 595 14.10 13.04 -33.40
C HIS A 595 14.63 12.66 -31.99
N GLY A 596 15.92 12.87 -31.68
CA GLY A 596 16.45 12.65 -30.33
C GLY A 596 15.80 13.57 -29.30
N ALA A 597 15.53 14.83 -29.67
CA ALA A 597 14.79 15.76 -28.84
C ALA A 597 13.32 15.32 -28.67
N LEU A 598 12.71 14.76 -29.72
CA LEU A 598 11.36 14.19 -29.65
C LEU A 598 11.30 13.01 -28.67
N ALA A 599 12.28 12.11 -28.67
CA ALA A 599 12.33 10.98 -27.73
C ALA A 599 12.38 11.45 -26.26
N VAL A 600 13.19 12.48 -25.97
CA VAL A 600 13.23 13.11 -24.65
C VAL A 600 11.91 13.80 -24.33
N GLY A 601 11.31 14.51 -25.29
CA GLY A 601 10.01 15.17 -25.15
C GLY A 601 8.88 14.19 -24.82
N ILE A 602 8.82 13.02 -25.48
CA ILE A 602 7.83 11.97 -25.18
C ILE A 602 8.02 11.43 -23.76
N CYS A 603 9.26 11.16 -23.35
CA CYS A 603 9.55 10.68 -22.00
C CYS A 603 9.20 11.71 -20.93
N ALA A 604 9.54 12.99 -21.16
CA ALA A 604 9.17 14.09 -20.28
C ALA A 604 7.65 14.26 -20.19
N ALA A 605 6.94 14.24 -21.33
CA ALA A 605 5.48 14.32 -21.38
C ALA A 605 4.83 13.16 -20.60
N PHE A 606 5.33 11.93 -20.77
CA PHE A 606 4.89 10.79 -19.99
C PHE A 606 5.09 11.01 -18.48
N LEU A 607 6.30 11.36 -18.04
CA LEU A 607 6.60 11.57 -16.62
C LEU A 607 5.79 12.73 -16.01
N THR A 608 5.63 13.84 -16.74
CA THR A 608 4.82 14.97 -16.31
C THR A 608 3.34 14.59 -16.20
N PHE A 609 2.81 13.82 -17.17
CA PHE A 609 1.45 13.31 -17.10
C PHE A 609 1.27 12.38 -15.90
N GLN A 610 2.16 11.41 -15.70
CA GLN A 610 2.14 10.51 -14.55
C GLN A 610 2.18 11.29 -13.23
N ALA A 611 3.11 12.23 -13.07
CA ALA A 611 3.24 13.06 -11.87
C ALA A 611 2.00 13.92 -11.61
N ALA A 612 1.45 14.57 -12.65
CA ALA A 612 0.23 15.39 -12.51
C ALA A 612 -0.96 14.52 -12.07
N ARG A 613 -1.15 13.36 -12.70
CA ARG A 613 -2.22 12.42 -12.32
C ARG A 613 -2.01 11.89 -10.90
N ALA A 614 -0.80 11.49 -10.53
CA ALA A 614 -0.48 11.00 -9.19
C ALA A 614 -0.84 12.04 -8.12
N ARG A 615 -0.45 13.31 -8.36
CA ARG A 615 -0.74 14.41 -7.45
C ARG A 615 -2.22 14.70 -7.30
N THR A 616 -2.95 14.78 -8.42
CA THR A 616 -4.40 14.99 -8.41
C THR A 616 -5.10 13.86 -7.66
N HIS A 617 -4.73 12.60 -7.95
CA HIS A 617 -5.34 11.46 -7.30
C HIS A 617 -4.99 11.36 -5.82
N ALA A 618 -3.79 11.75 -5.39
CA ALA A 618 -3.42 11.78 -3.97
C ALA A 618 -4.30 12.77 -3.18
N PHE A 619 -4.73 13.87 -3.79
CA PHE A 619 -5.70 14.79 -3.18
C PHE A 619 -7.11 14.21 -3.05
N HIS A 620 -7.45 13.16 -3.81
CA HIS A 620 -8.71 12.45 -3.56
C HIS A 620 -8.68 11.73 -2.20
N TYR A 621 -7.50 11.45 -1.64
CA TYR A 621 -7.32 10.88 -0.30
C TYR A 621 -7.07 11.98 0.76
N ALA A 622 -7.56 13.21 0.54
CA ALA A 622 -7.45 14.29 1.51
C ALA A 622 -8.48 14.14 2.66
N ASP A 623 -9.69 13.71 2.35
CA ASP A 623 -10.74 13.43 3.33
C ASP A 623 -11.77 12.44 2.76
N ASP A 624 -12.66 11.96 3.63
CA ASP A 624 -13.73 11.00 3.34
C ASP A 624 -14.66 11.47 2.20
N LEU A 625 -15.01 12.75 2.18
CA LEU A 625 -15.89 13.30 1.16
C LEU A 625 -15.18 13.45 -0.18
N ALA A 626 -13.94 13.99 -0.19
CA ALA A 626 -13.12 14.08 -1.39
C ALA A 626 -12.89 12.71 -2.03
N PHE A 627 -12.67 11.68 -1.21
CA PHE A 627 -12.46 10.31 -1.66
C PHE A 627 -13.70 9.75 -2.35
N TRP A 628 -14.86 9.81 -1.70
CA TRP A 628 -16.09 9.25 -2.25
C TRP A 628 -16.66 10.07 -3.41
N ASP A 629 -16.47 11.39 -3.42
CA ASP A 629 -16.82 12.26 -4.54
C ASP A 629 -15.97 11.94 -5.79
N ALA A 630 -14.66 11.77 -5.60
CA ALA A 630 -13.78 11.37 -6.70
C ALA A 630 -14.09 9.95 -7.19
N THR A 631 -14.37 9.03 -6.27
CA THR A 631 -14.69 7.63 -6.57
C THR A 631 -15.96 7.53 -7.39
N ARG A 632 -17.08 8.12 -6.95
CA ARG A 632 -18.34 8.10 -7.73
C ARG A 632 -18.19 8.77 -9.10
N LYS A 633 -17.36 9.80 -9.22
CA LYS A 633 -17.11 10.47 -10.53
C LYS A 633 -16.27 9.61 -11.47
N ALA A 634 -15.33 8.84 -10.92
CA ALA A 634 -14.49 7.92 -11.70
C ALA A 634 -15.24 6.65 -12.11
N VAL A 635 -16.14 6.16 -11.25
CA VAL A 635 -16.98 4.98 -11.48
C VAL A 635 -18.47 5.32 -11.31
N PRO A 636 -19.07 6.12 -12.22
CA PRO A 636 -20.44 6.63 -12.07
C PRO A 636 -21.50 5.54 -12.06
N ARG A 637 -21.17 4.32 -12.52
CA ARG A 637 -22.04 3.16 -12.46
C ARG A 637 -21.73 2.24 -11.27
N SER A 638 -21.12 2.72 -10.20
CA SER A 638 -20.93 1.94 -8.97
C SER A 638 -21.99 2.34 -7.93
N ALA A 639 -22.89 1.39 -7.61
CA ALA A 639 -23.90 1.62 -6.57
C ALA A 639 -23.25 1.87 -5.20
N LYS A 640 -22.16 1.15 -4.91
CA LYS A 640 -21.38 1.28 -3.67
C LYS A 640 -20.73 2.66 -3.53
N ALA A 641 -20.20 3.21 -4.62
CA ALA A 641 -19.61 4.55 -4.58
C ALA A 641 -20.66 5.64 -4.30
N HIS A 642 -21.84 5.54 -4.91
CA HIS A 642 -22.94 6.47 -4.64
C HIS A 642 -23.49 6.34 -3.22
N LEU A 643 -23.66 5.10 -2.72
CA LEU A 643 -24.13 4.88 -1.36
C LEU A 643 -23.15 5.43 -0.33
N ASN A 644 -21.85 5.12 -0.43
CA ASN A 644 -20.89 5.66 0.53
C ASN A 644 -20.78 7.20 0.45
N TYR A 645 -20.85 7.79 -0.74
CA TYR A 645 -20.95 9.24 -0.88
C TYR A 645 -22.18 9.83 -0.18
N SER A 646 -23.32 9.13 -0.26
CA SER A 646 -24.54 9.53 0.46
C SER A 646 -24.33 9.51 1.98
N VAL A 647 -23.63 8.50 2.51
CA VAL A 647 -23.31 8.39 3.93
C VAL A 647 -22.47 9.58 4.39
N MET A 648 -21.46 9.97 3.61
CA MET A 648 -20.58 11.10 3.95
C MET A 648 -21.35 12.43 4.03
N TRP A 649 -22.32 12.64 3.15
CA TRP A 649 -23.20 13.83 3.20
C TRP A 649 -24.28 13.74 4.28
N GLY A 650 -24.79 12.54 4.54
CA GLY A 650 -25.73 12.28 5.62
C GLY A 650 -25.15 12.63 6.98
N ALA A 651 -23.90 12.26 7.23
CA ALA A 651 -23.16 12.65 8.43
C ALA A 651 -23.01 14.17 8.59
N ARG A 652 -23.07 14.93 7.49
CA ARG A 652 -22.98 16.39 7.45
C ARG A 652 -24.35 17.09 7.37
N GLY A 653 -25.44 16.36 7.61
CA GLY A 653 -26.81 16.89 7.61
C GLY A 653 -27.37 17.26 6.24
N ARG A 654 -26.65 17.02 5.14
CA ARG A 654 -27.11 17.31 3.78
C ARG A 654 -27.95 16.16 3.22
N LEU A 655 -29.14 16.01 3.81
CA LEU A 655 -30.09 14.95 3.48
C LEU A 655 -30.65 15.07 2.06
N ASP A 656 -30.66 16.28 1.48
CA ASP A 656 -31.02 16.53 0.08
C ASP A 656 -30.07 15.81 -0.89
N ILE A 657 -28.76 15.96 -0.70
CA ILE A 657 -27.74 15.29 -1.52
C ILE A 657 -27.75 13.79 -1.25
N ARG A 658 -27.87 13.39 0.03
CA ARG A 658 -27.96 11.98 0.43
C ARG A 658 -29.12 11.27 -0.27
N LEU A 659 -30.28 11.90 -0.32
CA LEU A 659 -31.49 11.34 -0.93
C LEU A 659 -31.27 11.06 -2.42
N HIS A 660 -30.68 12.01 -3.15
CA HIS A 660 -30.38 11.83 -4.57
C HIS A 660 -29.38 10.69 -4.78
N ALA A 661 -28.28 10.66 -4.04
CA ALA A 661 -27.26 9.61 -4.15
C ALA A 661 -27.79 8.21 -3.78
N ASN A 662 -28.69 8.11 -2.80
CA ASN A 662 -29.33 6.84 -2.45
C ASN A 662 -30.29 6.34 -3.54
N LYS A 663 -31.03 7.25 -4.19
CA LYS A 663 -31.86 6.88 -5.35
C LYS A 663 -31.01 6.33 -6.50
N GLU A 664 -29.88 6.96 -6.79
CA GLU A 664 -28.92 6.45 -7.79
C GLU A 664 -28.35 5.09 -7.40
N ALA A 665 -27.95 4.90 -6.14
CA ALA A 665 -27.43 3.62 -5.65
C ALA A 665 -28.47 2.50 -5.78
N LEU A 666 -29.73 2.77 -5.42
CA LEU A 666 -30.83 1.81 -5.57
C LEU A 666 -31.14 1.51 -7.04
N ALA A 667 -31.14 2.53 -7.91
CA ALA A 667 -31.37 2.34 -9.35
C ALA A 667 -30.27 1.46 -9.99
N LEU A 668 -29.02 1.59 -9.55
CA LEU A 668 -27.89 0.81 -10.03
C LEU A 668 -27.86 -0.62 -9.46
N ALA A 669 -28.38 -0.84 -8.25
CA ALA A 669 -28.36 -2.13 -7.57
C ALA A 669 -29.71 -2.43 -6.85
N PRO A 670 -30.79 -2.74 -7.59
CA PRO A 670 -32.12 -2.96 -7.02
C PRO A 670 -32.28 -4.28 -6.24
N SER A 671 -31.26 -5.13 -6.22
CA SER A 671 -31.22 -6.32 -5.35
C SER A 671 -30.45 -6.09 -4.06
N TRP A 672 -29.79 -4.94 -3.89
CA TRP A 672 -28.88 -4.71 -2.77
C TRP A 672 -29.65 -4.19 -1.54
N PRO A 673 -29.77 -4.97 -0.44
CA PRO A 673 -30.55 -4.59 0.75
C PRO A 673 -30.14 -3.23 1.34
N MET A 674 -28.84 -2.95 1.35
CA MET A 674 -28.30 -1.71 1.91
C MET A 674 -28.83 -0.46 1.16
N ALA A 675 -29.04 -0.54 -0.16
CA ALA A 675 -29.56 0.58 -0.93
C ALA A 675 -30.99 0.96 -0.53
N TYR A 676 -31.84 -0.04 -0.22
CA TYR A 676 -33.19 0.20 0.29
C TYR A 676 -33.15 0.82 1.68
N ILE A 677 -32.41 0.19 2.60
CA ILE A 677 -32.34 0.61 4.01
C ILE A 677 -31.80 2.04 4.13
N TYR A 678 -30.75 2.39 3.41
CA TYR A 678 -30.19 3.75 3.48
C TYR A 678 -31.10 4.80 2.85
N LEU A 679 -31.86 4.45 1.80
CA LEU A 679 -32.88 5.33 1.24
C LEU A 679 -34.03 5.55 2.23
N GLY A 680 -34.52 4.48 2.86
CA GLY A 680 -35.48 4.54 3.95
C GLY A 680 -34.99 5.41 5.11
N ASP A 681 -33.76 5.18 5.60
CA ASP A 681 -33.14 5.99 6.67
C ASP A 681 -33.04 7.47 6.28
N THR A 682 -32.81 7.77 5.01
CA THR A 682 -32.78 9.16 4.55
C THR A 682 -34.16 9.80 4.58
N LEU A 683 -35.21 9.08 4.17
CA LEU A 683 -36.60 9.56 4.20
C LEU A 683 -37.10 9.71 5.64
N CYS A 684 -36.79 8.74 6.49
CA CYS A 684 -37.13 8.76 7.90
C CYS A 684 -36.47 9.96 8.62
N ARG A 685 -35.17 10.21 8.41
CA ARG A 685 -34.48 11.42 8.91
C ARG A 685 -34.96 12.74 8.30
N LEU A 686 -35.74 12.69 7.22
CA LEU A 686 -36.44 13.85 6.65
C LEU A 686 -37.84 14.03 7.24
N HIS A 687 -38.16 13.35 8.34
CA HIS A 687 -39.48 13.31 8.99
C HIS A 687 -40.58 12.78 8.05
N ARG A 688 -40.24 11.78 7.22
CA ARG A 688 -41.15 11.10 6.28
C ARG A 688 -41.14 9.59 6.51
N PRO A 689 -41.47 9.11 7.72
CA PRO A 689 -41.40 7.68 8.06
C PRO A 689 -42.35 6.82 7.22
N GLU A 690 -43.55 7.32 6.89
CA GLU A 690 -44.51 6.63 6.01
C GLU A 690 -43.94 6.33 4.60
N GLU A 691 -43.15 7.26 4.06
CA GLU A 691 -42.48 7.04 2.78
C GLU A 691 -41.26 6.13 2.90
N ALA A 692 -40.64 6.07 4.09
CA ALA A 692 -39.50 5.19 4.37
C ALA A 692 -39.92 3.72 4.49
N TRP A 693 -41.11 3.47 5.06
CA TRP A 693 -41.63 2.14 5.36
C TRP A 693 -41.50 1.10 4.22
N PRO A 694 -41.98 1.35 2.99
CA PRO A 694 -41.87 0.36 1.92
C PRO A 694 -40.42 0.00 1.57
N TYR A 695 -39.46 0.91 1.77
CA TYR A 695 -38.04 0.62 1.58
C TYR A 695 -37.47 -0.24 2.71
N TYR A 696 -37.86 0.03 3.96
CA TYR A 696 -37.47 -0.82 5.09
C TYR A 696 -38.01 -2.24 4.93
N GLN A 697 -39.27 -2.40 4.54
CA GLN A 697 -39.86 -3.72 4.27
C GLN A 697 -39.02 -4.50 3.25
N GLN A 698 -38.74 -3.90 2.09
CA GLN A 698 -37.91 -4.52 1.05
C GLN A 698 -36.49 -4.83 1.53
N GLY A 699 -35.89 -3.95 2.34
CA GLY A 699 -34.57 -4.17 2.92
C GLY A 699 -34.54 -5.36 3.88
N PHE A 700 -35.53 -5.46 4.77
CA PHE A 700 -35.66 -6.56 5.73
C PHE A 700 -35.91 -7.90 5.05
N GLU A 701 -36.72 -7.94 3.99
CA GLU A 701 -36.95 -9.18 3.23
C GLU A 701 -35.68 -9.66 2.53
N LYS A 702 -34.84 -8.75 2.04
CA LYS A 702 -33.59 -9.07 1.35
C LYS A 702 -32.45 -9.46 2.29
N ALA A 703 -32.43 -8.93 3.52
CA ALA A 703 -31.39 -9.20 4.50
C ALA A 703 -31.94 -9.35 5.94
N PRO A 704 -32.78 -10.37 6.22
CA PRO A 704 -33.35 -10.57 7.55
C PRO A 704 -32.31 -10.97 8.60
N GLY A 705 -31.10 -11.35 8.17
CA GLY A 705 -29.98 -11.72 9.02
C GLY A 705 -28.95 -10.61 9.27
N ASP A 706 -29.15 -9.39 8.77
CA ASP A 706 -28.20 -8.28 8.97
C ASP A 706 -28.64 -7.35 10.11
N PRO A 707 -28.10 -7.54 11.34
CA PRO A 707 -28.54 -6.75 12.49
C PRO A 707 -28.27 -5.27 12.35
N ASN A 708 -27.23 -4.85 11.62
CA ASN A 708 -26.86 -3.44 11.52
C ASN A 708 -27.87 -2.67 10.68
N LEU A 709 -28.31 -3.24 9.56
CA LEU A 709 -29.33 -2.64 8.70
C LEU A 709 -30.70 -2.60 9.38
N ILE A 710 -31.03 -3.66 10.10
CA ILE A 710 -32.29 -3.77 10.83
C ILE A 710 -32.31 -2.76 11.98
N ALA A 711 -31.27 -2.73 12.81
CA ALA A 711 -31.15 -1.79 13.93
C ALA A 711 -31.20 -0.33 13.47
N LEU A 712 -30.52 0.01 12.37
CA LEU A 712 -30.57 1.35 11.76
C LEU A 712 -32.02 1.80 11.48
N SER A 713 -32.79 0.92 10.86
CA SER A 713 -34.16 1.22 10.42
C SER A 713 -35.13 1.30 11.60
N LEU A 714 -35.07 0.32 12.52
CA LEU A 714 -35.93 0.27 13.71
C LEU A 714 -35.67 1.45 14.65
N GLN A 715 -34.39 1.85 14.82
CA GLN A 715 -34.08 3.03 15.63
C GLN A 715 -34.67 4.30 15.02
N CYS A 716 -34.58 4.48 13.70
CA CYS A 716 -35.17 5.65 13.07
C CYS A 716 -36.69 5.69 13.21
N LEU A 717 -37.39 4.56 13.04
CA LEU A 717 -38.83 4.48 13.26
C LEU A 717 -39.23 4.77 14.71
N TRP A 718 -38.42 4.35 15.68
CA TRP A 718 -38.59 4.70 17.09
C TRP A 718 -38.47 6.21 17.31
N ASP A 719 -37.39 6.82 16.80
CA ASP A 719 -37.10 8.25 16.96
C ASP A 719 -38.21 9.14 16.34
N GLU A 720 -38.81 8.71 15.24
CA GLU A 720 -39.92 9.41 14.56
C GLU A 720 -41.32 9.01 15.10
N VAL A 721 -41.40 8.20 16.16
CA VAL A 721 -42.67 7.72 16.77
C VAL A 721 -43.57 6.99 15.75
N ALA A 722 -42.98 6.33 14.76
CA ALA A 722 -43.69 5.63 13.68
C ALA A 722 -43.60 4.09 13.80
N LEU A 723 -42.92 3.57 14.83
CA LEU A 723 -42.73 2.13 15.01
C LEU A 723 -44.06 1.41 15.30
N GLU A 724 -44.95 2.04 16.07
CA GLU A 724 -46.21 1.46 16.50
C GLU A 724 -47.20 1.30 15.35
N ASP A 725 -47.20 2.26 14.42
CA ASP A 725 -48.06 2.27 13.23
C ASP A 725 -47.81 1.03 12.33
N HIS A 726 -46.61 0.46 12.40
CA HIS A 726 -46.20 -0.71 11.63
C HIS A 726 -46.02 -1.99 12.47
N ARG A 727 -46.52 -2.02 13.72
CA ARG A 727 -46.35 -3.17 14.63
C ARG A 727 -46.77 -4.50 14.01
N ASP A 728 -47.99 -4.58 13.48
CA ASP A 728 -48.55 -5.82 12.98
C ASP A 728 -47.78 -6.32 11.75
N GLU A 729 -47.35 -5.41 10.89
CA GLU A 729 -46.53 -5.73 9.72
C GLU A 729 -45.14 -6.24 10.15
N LEU A 730 -44.47 -5.54 11.09
CA LEU A 730 -43.17 -5.95 11.64
C LEU A 730 -43.24 -7.33 12.31
N LEU A 731 -44.27 -7.57 13.13
CA LEU A 731 -44.49 -8.87 13.78
C LEU A 731 -44.84 -9.99 12.79
N THR A 732 -45.48 -9.65 11.68
CA THR A 732 -45.75 -10.62 10.60
C THR A 732 -44.47 -10.96 9.85
N MET A 733 -43.65 -9.95 9.53
CA MET A 733 -42.36 -10.13 8.87
C MET A 733 -41.36 -10.90 9.73
N SER A 734 -41.29 -10.62 11.03
CA SER A 734 -40.42 -11.37 11.95
C SER A 734 -40.76 -12.86 11.97
N LYS A 735 -42.06 -13.20 12.06
CA LYS A 735 -42.54 -14.59 12.04
C LYS A 735 -42.26 -15.32 10.72
N LYS A 736 -42.18 -14.59 9.60
CA LYS A 736 -41.78 -15.13 8.29
C LYS A 736 -40.30 -15.55 8.26
N HIS A 737 -39.48 -15.00 9.16
CA HIS A 737 -38.04 -15.24 9.23
C HIS A 737 -37.60 -15.74 10.62
N PRO A 738 -38.03 -16.94 11.04
CA PRO A 738 -37.72 -17.47 12.36
C PRO A 738 -36.20 -17.71 12.53
N GLY A 739 -35.68 -17.41 13.72
CA GLY A 739 -34.26 -17.51 14.07
C GLY A 739 -33.36 -16.43 13.45
N SER A 740 -33.96 -15.40 12.83
CA SER A 740 -33.22 -14.31 12.20
C SER A 740 -32.94 -13.15 13.16
N TRP A 741 -32.00 -12.27 12.78
CA TRP A 741 -31.79 -11.01 13.51
C TRP A 741 -33.00 -10.08 13.43
N LEU A 742 -33.78 -10.16 12.35
CA LEU A 742 -35.03 -9.42 12.22
C LEU A 742 -36.03 -9.81 13.30
N GLU A 743 -36.21 -11.12 13.51
CA GLU A 743 -37.10 -11.59 14.56
C GLU A 743 -36.63 -11.15 15.95
N TYR A 744 -35.34 -11.34 16.22
CA TYR A 744 -34.76 -10.95 17.50
C TYR A 744 -34.93 -9.45 17.79
N LEU A 745 -34.51 -8.58 16.86
CA LEU A 745 -34.52 -7.13 17.07
C LEU A 745 -35.94 -6.53 17.10
N VAL A 746 -36.87 -7.06 16.30
CA VAL A 746 -38.28 -6.64 16.34
C VAL A 746 -38.91 -6.99 17.68
N ASN A 747 -38.69 -8.20 18.19
CA ASN A 747 -39.19 -8.58 19.51
C ASN A 747 -38.51 -7.78 20.62
N ASP A 748 -37.19 -7.54 20.51
CA ASP A 748 -36.43 -6.81 21.52
C ASP A 748 -36.88 -5.36 21.64
N ILE A 749 -37.07 -4.64 20.52
CA ILE A 749 -37.48 -3.24 20.55
C ILE A 749 -38.89 -3.06 21.11
N PHE A 750 -39.82 -3.99 20.87
CA PHE A 750 -41.17 -3.88 21.44
C PHE A 750 -41.25 -4.26 22.92
N ASN A 751 -40.31 -5.07 23.43
CA ASN A 751 -40.30 -5.48 24.84
C ASN A 751 -39.43 -4.56 25.71
N HIS A 752 -38.31 -4.07 25.18
CA HIS A 752 -37.29 -3.32 25.93
C HIS A 752 -36.98 -1.94 25.32
N GLY A 753 -37.75 -1.51 24.32
CA GLY A 753 -37.52 -0.23 23.62
C GLY A 753 -37.57 0.99 24.53
N GLU A 754 -38.53 1.03 25.46
CA GLU A 754 -38.64 2.13 26.44
C GLU A 754 -37.41 2.21 27.36
N GLU A 755 -36.91 1.07 27.82
CA GLU A 755 -35.74 0.99 28.69
C GLU A 755 -34.46 1.46 27.97
N ASN A 756 -34.36 1.09 26.70
CA ASN A 756 -33.19 1.38 25.87
C ASN A 756 -33.27 2.72 25.15
N ASN A 757 -34.45 3.35 25.07
CA ASN A 757 -34.78 4.43 24.11
C ASN A 757 -34.59 3.99 22.64
N GLY A 758 -35.24 2.89 22.26
CA GLY A 758 -35.18 2.27 20.93
C GLY A 758 -34.48 0.91 20.93
N VAL A 759 -33.76 0.59 19.86
CA VAL A 759 -32.97 -0.66 19.74
C VAL A 759 -31.91 -0.70 20.84
N ASP A 760 -31.55 -1.85 21.43
CA ASP A 760 -30.45 -1.88 22.42
C ASP A 760 -29.17 -1.19 21.88
N PRO A 761 -28.56 -0.25 22.63
CA PRO A 761 -27.35 0.47 22.20
C PRO A 761 -26.20 -0.42 21.73
N LYS A 762 -26.12 -1.67 22.22
CA LYS A 762 -25.09 -2.64 21.79
C LYS A 762 -25.23 -3.03 20.31
N TYR A 763 -26.44 -2.94 19.75
CA TYR A 763 -26.76 -3.30 18.37
C TYR A 763 -26.96 -2.09 17.46
N ARG A 764 -27.08 -0.87 18.02
CA ARG A 764 -27.18 0.35 17.22
C ARG A 764 -25.90 0.61 16.41
N PRO A 765 -26.03 1.12 15.18
CA PRO A 765 -24.88 1.68 14.46
C PRO A 765 -24.21 2.79 15.28
N ARG A 766 -22.86 2.84 15.28
CA ARG A 766 -22.08 3.81 16.08
C ARG A 766 -22.56 5.26 15.95
N GLY A 767 -23.01 5.66 14.76
CA GLY A 767 -23.49 7.02 14.50
C GLY A 767 -24.70 7.45 15.35
N TYR A 768 -25.51 6.52 15.85
CA TYR A 768 -26.62 6.83 16.77
C TYR A 768 -26.15 6.99 18.21
N ASN A 769 -25.15 6.21 18.62
CA ASN A 769 -24.67 6.22 20.00
C ASN A 769 -23.75 7.41 20.31
N GLU A 770 -22.99 7.86 19.32
CA GLU A 770 -21.87 8.80 19.54
C GLU A 770 -22.04 10.14 18.82
N GLY A 771 -23.09 10.29 18.00
CA GLY A 771 -23.30 11.46 17.14
C GLY A 771 -22.29 11.58 15.98
N PRO A 772 -22.41 12.60 15.12
CA PRO A 772 -21.38 12.91 14.12
C PRO A 772 -20.11 13.35 14.84
N ARG A 773 -18.99 12.65 14.62
CA ARG A 773 -17.67 13.13 15.05
C ARG A 773 -17.07 13.98 13.93
N GLU A 774 -16.72 15.22 14.24
CA GLU A 774 -16.03 16.15 13.33
C GLU A 774 -14.63 15.67 12.93
#